data_AF-A0AAN8EBR9-F1
#
_entry.id   AF-A0AAN8EBR9-F1
#
_cell.length_a   1.000
_cell.length_b   1.000
_cell.length_c   1.000
_cell.angle_alpha   90.00
_cell.angle_beta   90.00
_cell.angle_gamma   90.00
#
_symmetry.space_group_name_H-M   'P 1'
#
loop_
_entity.id
_entity.type
_entity.pdbx_description
1 polymer ?
#
loop_
_entity_poly.entity_id
_entity_poly.type
_entity_poly.pdbx_seq_one_letter_code
_entity_poly.pdbx_strand_id
1 'polypeptide(L)'
;MAPGVSLSIPHELNASRKKDNIQSRVQQLVLQKGPFRGITEDSLLADIQRPAAEADDDEDQTEEEDGNASETVQASREKLFQTRVEYMQMSSFIQNSLLTAIDGISASLAAHSKYAATAMSPALQQVAPAGSIETKLIESKAVSKPASRRMNDIATVTQAEAFTSAAVQLSRASGRLVTEAQHQSKYWEQLASLRSNGWPVSRVPNDAKALVVHYGSADSGPQYRNRGVAALRQDENGDLTFSGQAESQKPKTLVVTVHRRGKLTGRFALKKEKSSRRSKLEDDLLQAREALFQEELFNEASKEARILANMGVKTRSSSIEIAVSDECSVAVSYARQPLEVPEVSQADDKLAHFVGNGLRLMLVVEHQQRHLQRAEHKPLPMSQNPRPAPEYALLRPITSLLRHHCDIAPLFETLEDYKASFRLAGLHLSVEHQSSDGTESASPALQLLRRVVTSQVSITLPSEDSLSIRVETHLGAPRFGTHFSSTRQFDGHGAKTMNFKTHRRDQLIEWIKGLLAVPFVLNAQPAAPYDGVSYEDLDKMARTARQRYADIFRDVEALINDHIAHQRTNSRSKLGMLVPSISTFFTPLALEDAFLVQDAARAISSRRFVAPSFNDIRLVLNTAQLLSLIRPKATSKSHSNGSIPQSQIELLTFDGDVTLYEDGASLLSPEANPVINRLLHFLSVDVRIAIVTAAGYTHPQNYFNRLSGLLLAVKESTTLTAKQKSNLVVMGGESNYLLVFDDTAEHCLRYTHRRNWILDVMYTWTEEAIQSLLDVAETAFESCIKTLHLQAKVLRKERAVGIYAADQSIKLNREQLEETVLVVQQVVESSLFATPKPAHSHIPFTVFNGGADVFLDVGDKSLGVQACQKWFGGIQPSSTLHVGDQFLSGGGNDFKARSACCCAWIASPTETLALLDEMIALGASASDTR
;
A
#
# COMPACT_ATOMS: atom_id res chain seq x y z
N MET A 1 0.59 -93.26 60.75
CA MET A 1 1.28 -92.08 60.17
C MET A 1 0.23 -90.99 59.97
N ALA A 2 0.51 -89.78 60.43
CA ALA A 2 -0.44 -88.66 60.50
C ALA A 2 -0.87 -88.16 59.10
N PRO A 3 -2.07 -87.57 58.97
CA PRO A 3 -2.64 -87.14 57.70
C PRO A 3 -2.15 -85.73 57.31
N GLY A 4 -1.69 -85.58 56.07
CA GLY A 4 -1.45 -84.30 55.42
C GLY A 4 -2.67 -83.89 54.61
N VAL A 5 -3.29 -82.78 55.01
CA VAL A 5 -4.48 -82.17 54.43
C VAL A 5 -4.17 -81.58 53.06
N SER A 6 -4.73 -82.14 51.99
CA SER A 6 -4.88 -81.44 50.71
C SER A 6 -6.22 -80.68 50.73
N LEU A 7 -6.13 -79.36 50.60
CA LEU A 7 -7.28 -78.47 50.47
C LEU A 7 -8.14 -78.91 49.27
N SER A 8 -9.39 -79.24 49.57
CA SER A 8 -10.46 -79.52 48.63
C SER A 8 -10.83 -78.24 47.87
N ILE A 9 -10.34 -78.12 46.63
CA ILE A 9 -10.89 -77.16 45.67
C ILE A 9 -12.12 -77.82 45.02
N PRO A 10 -13.32 -77.25 45.13
CA PRO A 10 -14.54 -77.85 44.60
C PRO A 10 -14.50 -77.90 43.07
N HIS A 11 -14.80 -79.07 42.52
CA HIS A 11 -15.09 -79.27 41.10
C HIS A 11 -16.55 -78.82 40.83
N GLU A 12 -16.86 -77.55 41.09
CA GLU A 12 -18.12 -76.96 40.66
C GLU A 12 -17.85 -75.99 39.51
N LEU A 13 -18.38 -76.35 38.34
CA LEU A 13 -18.57 -75.53 37.14
C LEU A 13 -19.54 -74.36 37.43
N ASN A 14 -19.23 -73.54 38.43
CA ASN A 14 -19.66 -72.16 38.44
C ASN A 14 -18.60 -71.38 37.66
N ALA A 15 -18.66 -71.51 36.33
CA ALA A 15 -18.17 -70.47 35.44
C ALA A 15 -19.05 -69.23 35.68
N SER A 16 -18.86 -68.59 36.84
CA SER A 16 -19.07 -67.17 36.98
C SER A 16 -18.28 -66.57 35.83
N ARG A 17 -18.99 -66.24 34.74
CA ARG A 17 -18.54 -65.28 33.75
C ARG A 17 -18.10 -64.07 34.56
N LYS A 18 -16.83 -64.03 34.97
CA LYS A 18 -16.12 -62.78 35.21
C LYS A 18 -16.47 -62.02 33.95
N LYS A 19 -17.32 -60.99 34.08
CA LYS A 19 -17.69 -60.13 32.95
C LYS A 19 -16.37 -59.87 32.24
N ASP A 20 -16.23 -60.41 31.03
CA ASP A 20 -15.05 -60.23 30.19
C ASP A 20 -14.89 -58.72 30.09
N ASN A 21 -14.06 -58.17 30.97
CA ASN A 21 -14.00 -56.74 31.13
C ASN A 21 -13.26 -56.29 29.88
N ILE A 22 -13.94 -55.54 29.03
CA ILE A 22 -13.36 -55.04 27.80
C ILE A 22 -12.01 -54.38 28.10
N GLN A 23 -11.85 -53.75 29.27
CA GLN A 23 -10.56 -53.22 29.73
C GLN A 23 -9.43 -54.25 29.83
N SER A 24 -9.66 -55.47 30.33
CA SER A 24 -8.61 -56.48 30.44
C SER A 24 -8.23 -57.06 29.08
N ARG A 25 -9.23 -57.26 28.18
CA ARG A 25 -8.97 -57.64 26.79
C ARG A 25 -8.24 -56.56 26.01
N VAL A 26 -8.60 -55.30 26.24
CA VAL A 26 -7.96 -54.13 25.64
C VAL A 26 -6.51 -54.02 26.10
N GLN A 27 -6.22 -54.21 27.39
CA GLN A 27 -4.84 -54.24 27.90
C GLN A 27 -4.04 -55.40 27.31
N GLN A 28 -4.64 -56.59 27.22
CA GLN A 28 -4.00 -57.77 26.63
C GLN A 28 -3.70 -57.58 25.13
N LEU A 29 -4.65 -57.02 24.38
CA LEU A 29 -4.46 -56.67 22.97
C LEU A 29 -3.39 -55.59 22.77
N VAL A 30 -3.30 -54.60 23.66
CA VAL A 30 -2.26 -53.56 23.60
C VAL A 30 -0.88 -54.15 23.90
N LEU A 31 -0.78 -55.10 24.84
CA LEU A 31 0.47 -55.80 25.13
C LEU A 31 0.91 -56.71 23.98
N GLN A 32 -0.03 -57.39 23.31
CA GLN A 32 0.28 -58.36 22.25
C GLN A 32 0.47 -57.74 20.86
N LYS A 33 -0.32 -56.71 20.51
CA LYS A 33 -0.37 -56.13 19.16
C LYS A 33 -0.04 -54.64 19.12
N GLY A 34 0.31 -54.04 20.26
CA GLY A 34 0.62 -52.61 20.36
C GLY A 34 -0.63 -51.71 20.25
N PRO A 35 -0.46 -50.42 19.90
CA PRO A 35 -1.58 -49.48 19.86
C PRO A 35 -2.62 -49.86 18.78
N PHE A 36 -3.91 -49.86 19.14
CA PHE A 36 -5.04 -50.25 18.29
C PHE A 36 -5.10 -49.61 16.89
N ARG A 37 -4.46 -48.46 16.71
CA ARG A 37 -4.49 -47.68 15.47
C ARG A 37 -3.79 -48.38 14.30
N GLY A 38 -2.87 -49.31 14.57
CA GLY A 38 -2.19 -50.10 13.55
C GLY A 38 -2.90 -51.40 13.18
N ILE A 39 -3.98 -51.76 13.90
CA ILE A 39 -4.73 -53.00 13.68
C ILE A 39 -5.79 -52.73 12.60
N THR A 40 -5.43 -52.95 11.34
CA THR A 40 -6.37 -52.90 10.20
C THR A 40 -6.96 -54.28 9.94
N GLU A 41 -8.15 -54.32 9.34
CA GLU A 41 -8.81 -55.57 8.95
C GLU A 41 -7.92 -56.40 8.01
N ASP A 42 -7.21 -55.74 7.08
CA ASP A 42 -6.25 -56.39 6.18
C ASP A 42 -5.05 -57.01 6.91
N SER A 43 -4.54 -56.37 7.97
CA SER A 43 -3.46 -56.92 8.81
C SER A 43 -3.93 -58.13 9.61
N LEU A 44 -5.16 -58.09 10.13
CA LEU A 44 -5.75 -59.21 10.85
C LEU A 44 -6.07 -60.37 9.90
N LEU A 45 -6.55 -60.09 8.69
CA LEU A 45 -6.78 -61.09 7.66
C LEU A 45 -5.47 -61.74 7.21
N ALA A 46 -4.38 -60.98 7.09
CA ALA A 46 -3.05 -61.53 6.82
C ALA A 46 -2.54 -62.42 7.96
N ASP A 47 -2.76 -62.03 9.23
CA ASP A 47 -2.44 -62.85 10.40
C ASP A 47 -3.27 -64.15 10.47
N ILE A 48 -4.55 -64.09 10.08
CA ILE A 48 -5.46 -65.26 10.06
C ILE A 48 -5.16 -66.20 8.89
N GLN A 49 -4.68 -65.65 7.75
CA GLN A 49 -4.32 -66.43 6.56
C GLN A 49 -2.92 -67.03 6.63
N ARG A 50 -2.11 -66.64 7.62
CA ARG A 50 -0.79 -67.26 7.88
C ARG A 50 -1.00 -68.71 8.35
N PRO A 51 -0.49 -69.73 7.63
CA PRO A 51 -0.67 -71.11 8.03
C PRO A 51 0.18 -71.43 9.26
N ALA A 52 -0.38 -72.18 10.21
CA ALA A 52 0.21 -72.50 11.52
C ALA A 52 1.58 -73.22 11.50
N ALA A 53 2.14 -73.52 10.32
CA ALA A 53 3.45 -74.14 10.16
C ALA A 53 4.62 -73.14 10.10
N GLU A 54 4.36 -71.84 9.97
CA GLU A 54 5.38 -70.78 10.02
C GLU A 54 5.36 -70.01 11.37
N ALA A 55 4.63 -70.52 12.36
CA ALA A 55 4.49 -69.89 13.67
C ALA A 55 5.52 -70.37 14.71
N ASP A 56 6.27 -71.44 14.43
CA ASP A 56 7.22 -72.07 15.37
C ASP A 56 8.71 -71.74 15.10
N ASP A 57 9.04 -71.05 14.00
CA ASP A 57 10.45 -70.75 13.63
C ASP A 57 10.94 -69.36 14.08
N ASP A 58 10.10 -68.54 14.71
CA ASP A 58 10.45 -67.20 15.23
C ASP A 58 10.60 -67.15 16.77
N GLU A 59 10.46 -68.28 17.50
CA GLU A 59 10.52 -68.29 18.98
C GLU A 59 11.89 -68.66 19.59
N ASP A 60 12.91 -69.06 18.81
CA ASP A 60 14.20 -69.55 19.37
C ASP A 60 15.46 -68.74 18.97
N GLN A 61 15.33 -67.45 18.62
CA GLN A 61 16.47 -66.52 18.48
C GLN A 61 16.27 -65.18 19.21
N THR A 62 15.84 -65.22 20.47
CA THR A 62 15.91 -64.05 21.36
C THR A 62 16.61 -64.37 22.68
N GLU A 63 17.80 -64.96 22.60
CA GLU A 63 18.81 -64.77 23.64
C GLU A 63 19.93 -63.86 23.10
N GLU A 64 20.00 -62.68 23.71
CA GLU A 64 21.13 -61.74 23.67
C GLU A 64 21.48 -61.04 22.34
N GLU A 65 20.52 -60.31 21.77
CA GLU A 65 20.86 -59.00 21.19
C GLU A 65 20.09 -57.92 21.95
N ASP A 66 20.86 -57.06 22.62
CA ASP A 66 20.43 -55.87 23.36
C ASP A 66 19.71 -54.93 22.38
N GLY A 67 18.44 -55.22 22.14
CA GLY A 67 17.54 -54.47 21.29
C GLY A 67 17.36 -53.09 21.89
N ASN A 68 18.19 -52.15 21.44
CA ASN A 68 17.98 -50.71 21.52
C ASN A 68 16.74 -50.36 20.66
N ALA A 69 15.58 -50.90 21.03
CA ALA A 69 14.29 -50.38 20.61
C ALA A 69 14.25 -48.96 21.18
N SER A 70 14.49 -47.97 20.32
CA SER A 70 14.46 -46.54 20.61
C SER A 70 13.40 -46.27 21.68
N GLU A 71 13.83 -46.11 22.94
CA GLU A 71 12.91 -45.90 24.05
C GLU A 71 12.14 -44.63 23.67
N THR A 72 10.85 -44.79 23.34
CA THR A 72 10.02 -43.62 23.03
C THR A 72 10.16 -42.65 24.20
N VAL A 73 10.25 -41.35 23.92
CA VAL A 73 10.42 -40.29 24.95
C VAL A 73 9.43 -40.44 26.11
N GLN A 74 8.28 -41.07 25.85
CA GLN A 74 7.26 -41.41 26.82
C GLN A 74 7.66 -42.57 27.75
N ALA A 75 8.25 -43.65 27.24
CA ALA A 75 8.78 -44.76 28.03
C ALA A 75 9.95 -44.31 28.94
N SER A 76 10.89 -43.51 28.42
CA SER A 76 11.99 -42.98 29.27
C SER A 76 11.48 -42.02 30.34
N ARG A 77 10.43 -41.22 30.05
CA ARG A 77 9.78 -40.35 31.04
C ARG A 77 9.07 -41.15 32.13
N GLU A 78 8.40 -42.23 31.75
CA GLU A 78 7.73 -43.12 32.69
C GLU A 78 8.73 -43.82 33.61
N LYS A 79 9.83 -44.33 33.05
CA LYS A 79 10.94 -44.91 33.81
C LYS A 79 11.53 -43.91 34.80
N LEU A 80 11.81 -42.68 34.36
CA LEU A 80 12.27 -41.60 35.25
C LEU A 80 11.27 -41.27 36.36
N PHE A 81 9.97 -41.27 36.05
CA PHE A 81 8.93 -41.03 37.04
C PHE A 81 8.88 -42.17 38.08
N GLN A 82 8.96 -43.43 37.63
CA GLN A 82 9.02 -44.60 38.50
C GLN A 82 10.24 -44.53 39.42
N THR A 83 11.44 -44.30 38.86
CA THR A 83 12.67 -44.14 39.67
C THR A 83 12.56 -42.99 40.67
N ARG A 84 11.91 -41.88 40.31
CA ARG A 84 11.66 -40.77 41.23
C ARG A 84 10.73 -41.16 42.38
N VAL A 85 9.68 -41.92 42.09
CA VAL A 85 8.74 -42.41 43.11
C VAL A 85 9.44 -43.38 44.06
N GLU A 86 10.22 -44.33 43.54
CA GLU A 86 11.04 -45.25 44.35
C GLU A 86 12.00 -44.49 45.27
N TYR A 87 12.68 -43.47 44.74
CA TYR A 87 13.58 -42.63 45.54
C TYR A 87 12.83 -41.88 46.65
N MET A 88 11.66 -41.32 46.36
CA MET A 88 10.82 -40.65 47.37
C MET A 88 10.34 -41.61 48.46
N GLN A 89 9.97 -42.83 48.09
CA GLN A 89 9.58 -43.88 49.04
C GLN A 89 10.75 -44.26 49.95
N MET A 90 11.93 -44.50 49.37
CA MET A 90 13.13 -44.83 50.14
C MET A 90 13.55 -43.68 51.06
N SER A 91 13.50 -42.44 50.57
CA SER A 91 13.76 -41.24 51.39
C SER A 91 12.77 -41.09 52.54
N SER A 92 11.47 -41.31 52.29
CA SER A 92 10.44 -41.27 53.32
C SER A 92 10.63 -42.37 54.37
N PHE A 93 11.00 -43.57 53.93
CA PHE A 93 11.31 -44.69 54.82
C PHE A 93 12.51 -44.39 55.72
N ILE A 94 13.59 -43.83 55.17
CA ILE A 94 14.77 -43.41 55.93
C ILE A 94 14.38 -42.32 56.93
N GLN A 95 13.64 -41.30 56.49
CA GLN A 95 13.20 -40.21 57.35
C GLN A 95 12.34 -40.71 58.52
N ASN A 96 11.36 -41.58 58.26
CA ASN A 96 10.51 -42.15 59.30
C ASN A 96 11.32 -42.99 60.29
N SER A 97 12.29 -43.78 59.80
CA SER A 97 13.18 -44.58 60.66
C SER A 97 14.04 -43.70 61.56
N LEU A 98 14.60 -42.60 61.02
CA LEU A 98 15.37 -41.63 61.78
C LEU A 98 14.50 -40.88 62.81
N LEU A 99 13.30 -40.45 62.42
CA LEU A 99 12.35 -39.80 63.34
C LEU A 99 11.95 -40.76 64.47
N THR A 100 11.74 -42.04 64.18
CA THR A 100 11.46 -43.06 65.20
C THR A 100 12.64 -43.23 66.16
N ALA A 101 13.88 -43.22 65.65
CA ALA A 101 15.07 -43.29 66.47
C ALA A 101 15.24 -42.02 67.35
N ILE A 102 14.98 -40.84 66.79
CA ILE A 102 14.98 -39.56 67.51
C ILE A 102 13.92 -39.57 68.61
N ASP A 103 12.72 -40.05 68.33
CA ASP A 103 11.64 -40.19 69.31
C ASP A 103 12.05 -41.13 70.46
N GLY A 104 12.65 -42.27 70.14
CA GLY A 104 13.14 -43.22 71.14
C GLY A 104 14.23 -42.64 72.04
N ILE A 105 15.23 -41.97 71.45
CA ILE A 105 16.29 -41.29 72.21
C ILE A 105 15.70 -40.15 73.04
N SER A 106 14.82 -39.33 72.46
CA SER A 106 14.21 -38.19 73.12
C SER A 106 13.33 -38.63 74.29
N ALA A 107 12.56 -39.71 74.14
CA ALA A 107 11.75 -40.28 75.23
C ALA A 107 12.61 -40.80 76.39
N SER A 108 13.77 -41.38 76.10
CA SER A 108 14.72 -41.85 77.12
C SER A 108 15.40 -40.71 77.89
N LEU A 109 15.65 -39.58 77.22
CA LEU A 109 16.29 -38.39 77.80
C LEU A 109 15.30 -37.41 78.44
N ALA A 110 14.01 -37.52 78.12
CA ALA A 110 12.97 -36.61 78.59
C ALA A 110 12.82 -36.59 80.12
N ALA A 111 13.25 -37.67 80.81
CA ALA A 111 13.31 -37.71 82.28
C ALA A 111 14.34 -36.73 82.89
N HIS A 112 15.36 -36.32 82.11
CA HIS A 112 16.51 -35.57 82.61
C HIS A 112 16.71 -34.22 81.89
N SER A 113 16.12 -34.04 80.70
CA SER A 113 16.23 -32.80 79.92
C SER A 113 14.88 -32.36 79.35
N LYS A 114 14.48 -31.13 79.68
CA LYS A 114 13.27 -30.49 79.13
C LYS A 114 13.37 -30.24 77.61
N TYR A 115 14.58 -30.05 77.09
CA TYR A 115 14.82 -29.88 75.65
C TYR A 115 14.62 -31.18 74.85
N ALA A 116 14.87 -32.34 75.48
CA ALA A 116 14.58 -33.63 74.85
C ALA A 116 13.07 -33.89 74.78
N ALA A 117 12.31 -33.46 75.80
CA ALA A 117 10.85 -33.56 75.77
C ALA A 117 10.22 -32.78 74.60
N THR A 118 10.79 -31.63 74.22
CA THR A 118 10.36 -30.86 73.05
C THR A 118 10.71 -31.50 71.70
N ALA A 119 11.70 -32.39 71.66
CA ALA A 119 12.09 -33.12 70.44
C ALA A 119 11.25 -34.39 70.18
N MET A 120 10.43 -34.80 71.16
CA MET A 120 9.48 -35.91 70.98
C MET A 120 8.36 -35.51 70.02
N SER A 121 7.95 -36.44 69.15
CA SER A 121 6.80 -36.23 68.28
C SER A 121 5.50 -36.02 69.06
N PRO A 122 4.56 -35.20 68.54
CA PRO A 122 3.28 -34.96 69.21
C PRO A 122 2.46 -36.24 69.44
N ALA A 123 2.57 -37.21 68.53
CA ALA A 123 1.90 -38.50 68.66
C ALA A 123 2.40 -39.29 69.87
N LEU A 124 3.71 -39.28 70.14
CA LEU A 124 4.29 -39.97 71.28
C LEU A 124 3.95 -39.27 72.60
N GLN A 125 3.97 -37.93 72.64
CA GLN A 125 3.62 -37.14 73.82
C GLN A 125 2.17 -37.37 74.29
N GLN A 126 1.25 -37.67 73.37
CA GLN A 126 -0.15 -37.97 73.72
C GLN A 126 -0.32 -39.36 74.34
N VAL A 127 0.50 -40.33 73.93
CA VAL A 127 0.37 -41.73 74.37
C VAL A 127 1.14 -41.99 75.66
N ALA A 128 2.28 -41.32 75.87
CA ALA A 128 3.12 -41.51 77.05
C ALA A 128 3.65 -40.17 77.59
N PRO A 129 3.57 -39.92 78.91
CA PRO A 129 4.15 -38.72 79.52
C PRO A 129 5.68 -38.74 79.43
N ALA A 130 6.28 -37.55 79.42
CA ALA A 130 7.73 -37.38 79.44
C ALA A 130 8.37 -38.10 80.64
N GLY A 131 9.38 -38.92 80.38
CA GLY A 131 10.09 -39.72 81.40
C GLY A 131 9.56 -41.14 81.63
N SER A 132 8.69 -41.65 80.75
CA SER A 132 8.18 -43.04 80.81
C SER A 132 9.23 -44.13 80.57
N ILE A 133 10.39 -43.79 80.02
CA ILE A 133 11.50 -44.72 79.76
C ILE A 133 12.67 -44.34 80.67
N GLU A 134 13.08 -45.26 81.53
CA GLU A 134 14.26 -45.09 82.39
C GLU A 134 15.50 -45.72 81.73
N THR A 135 16.63 -45.02 81.77
CA THR A 135 17.89 -45.55 81.25
C THR A 135 18.72 -46.11 82.40
N LYS A 136 19.04 -47.40 82.33
CA LYS A 136 19.88 -48.08 83.31
C LYS A 136 21.21 -48.44 82.67
N LEU A 137 22.31 -48.04 83.30
CA LEU A 137 23.64 -48.49 82.89
C LEU A 137 23.75 -50.00 83.18
N ILE A 138 23.77 -50.79 82.12
CA ILE A 138 24.06 -52.22 82.19
C ILE A 138 25.50 -52.38 81.70
N GLU A 139 26.37 -52.98 82.51
CA GLU A 139 27.71 -53.37 82.05
C GLU A 139 27.55 -54.30 80.85
N SER A 140 28.00 -53.87 79.67
CA SER A 140 27.90 -54.69 78.47
C SER A 140 28.69 -55.97 78.70
N LYS A 141 28.04 -57.14 78.63
CA LYS A 141 28.77 -58.41 78.56
C LYS A 141 29.74 -58.29 77.39
N ALA A 142 31.05 -58.41 77.65
CA ALA A 142 32.06 -58.37 76.62
C ALA A 142 31.67 -59.37 75.53
N VAL A 143 31.38 -58.88 74.32
CA VAL A 143 31.07 -59.73 73.18
C VAL A 143 32.18 -60.77 73.08
N SER A 144 31.83 -62.05 73.00
CA SER A 144 32.86 -63.09 73.01
C SER A 144 33.86 -62.81 71.89
N LYS A 145 35.17 -62.97 72.16
CA LYS A 145 36.23 -62.76 71.16
C LYS A 145 35.93 -63.38 69.78
N PRO A 146 35.33 -64.60 69.66
CA PRO A 146 34.99 -65.16 68.35
C PRO A 146 33.77 -64.52 67.67
N ALA A 147 32.85 -63.88 68.41
CA ALA A 147 31.74 -63.14 67.81
C ALA A 147 32.19 -61.76 67.30
N SER A 148 33.07 -61.07 68.03
CA SER A 148 33.65 -59.80 67.58
C SER A 148 34.56 -59.97 66.36
N ARG A 149 35.36 -61.05 66.30
CA ARG A 149 36.13 -61.39 65.09
C ARG A 149 35.23 -61.61 63.88
N ARG A 150 34.18 -62.44 64.01
CA ARG A 150 33.20 -62.66 62.93
C ARG A 150 32.54 -61.37 62.46
N MET A 151 32.19 -60.47 63.37
CA MET A 151 31.58 -59.19 63.01
C MET A 151 32.54 -58.26 62.26
N ASN A 152 33.81 -58.22 62.67
CA ASN A 152 34.85 -57.50 61.92
C ASN A 152 35.11 -58.15 60.56
N ASP A 153 35.17 -59.48 60.47
CA ASP A 153 35.37 -60.18 59.21
C ASP A 153 34.21 -59.86 58.25
N ILE A 154 32.96 -59.90 58.71
CA ILE A 154 31.78 -59.50 57.91
C ILE A 154 31.87 -58.04 57.47
N ALA A 155 32.28 -57.12 58.35
CA ALA A 155 32.46 -55.71 58.00
C ALA A 155 33.54 -55.52 56.93
N THR A 156 34.67 -56.24 57.04
CA THR A 156 35.73 -56.17 56.04
C THR A 156 35.33 -56.76 54.70
N VAL A 157 34.58 -57.87 54.69
CA VAL A 157 34.08 -58.51 53.46
C VAL A 157 33.05 -57.63 52.77
N THR A 158 32.06 -57.12 53.51
CA THR A 158 31.04 -56.20 52.96
C THR A 158 31.67 -54.91 52.42
N GLN A 159 32.71 -54.39 53.08
CA GLN A 159 33.46 -53.24 52.58
C GLN A 159 34.23 -53.57 51.29
N ALA A 160 34.88 -54.73 51.20
CA ALA A 160 35.60 -55.18 50.01
C ALA A 160 34.64 -55.43 48.82
N GLU A 161 33.48 -56.03 49.06
CA GLU A 161 32.43 -56.20 48.05
C GLU A 161 31.89 -54.86 47.55
N ALA A 162 31.66 -53.91 48.45
CA ALA A 162 31.23 -52.55 48.09
C ALA A 162 32.25 -51.83 47.21
N PHE A 163 33.55 -51.92 47.54
CA PHE A 163 34.61 -51.34 46.70
C PHE A 163 34.72 -52.02 45.34
N THR A 164 34.56 -53.35 45.29
CA THR A 164 34.58 -54.10 44.03
C THR A 164 33.41 -53.70 43.14
N SER A 165 32.20 -53.62 43.71
CA SER A 165 30.99 -53.15 43.02
C SER A 165 31.16 -51.72 42.50
N ALA A 166 31.69 -50.80 43.32
CA ALA A 166 31.99 -49.43 42.92
C ALA A 166 33.02 -49.38 41.77
N ALA A 167 34.08 -50.17 41.83
CA ALA A 167 35.10 -50.23 40.77
C ALA A 167 34.50 -50.70 39.44
N VAL A 168 33.66 -51.74 39.45
CA VAL A 168 32.96 -52.23 38.25
C VAL A 168 32.00 -51.19 37.68
N GLN A 169 31.21 -50.52 38.53
CA GLN A 169 30.28 -49.48 38.09
C GLN A 169 31.02 -48.26 37.49
N LEU A 170 32.11 -47.82 38.12
CA LEU A 170 32.95 -46.73 37.60
C LEU A 170 33.62 -47.12 36.27
N SER A 171 34.05 -48.38 36.13
CA SER A 171 34.66 -48.87 34.88
C SER A 171 33.64 -48.92 33.74
N ARG A 172 32.41 -49.40 34.00
CA ARG A 172 31.30 -49.35 33.04
C ARG A 172 30.92 -47.92 32.67
N ALA A 173 30.85 -47.02 33.65
CA ALA A 173 30.59 -45.60 33.42
C ALA A 173 31.69 -44.97 32.56
N SER A 174 32.96 -45.29 32.83
CA SER A 174 34.09 -44.83 32.01
C SER A 174 33.99 -45.33 30.56
N GLY A 175 33.64 -46.60 30.34
CA GLY A 175 33.43 -47.14 29.00
C GLY A 175 32.36 -46.38 28.22
N ARG A 176 31.21 -46.13 28.84
CA ARG A 176 30.12 -45.32 28.26
C ARG A 176 30.51 -43.87 27.98
N LEU A 177 31.32 -43.27 28.84
CA LEU A 177 31.82 -41.91 28.63
C LEU A 177 32.82 -41.82 27.47
N VAL A 178 33.64 -42.86 27.26
CA VAL A 178 34.56 -42.94 26.11
C VAL A 178 33.79 -43.04 24.79
N THR A 179 32.76 -43.90 24.72
CA THR A 179 31.92 -44.02 23.52
C THR A 179 31.19 -42.70 23.23
N GLU A 180 30.63 -42.06 24.26
CA GLU A 180 29.99 -40.75 24.11
C GLU A 180 30.99 -39.67 23.67
N ALA A 181 32.21 -39.67 24.20
CA ALA A 181 33.25 -38.73 23.77
C ALA A 181 33.65 -38.92 22.30
N GLN A 182 33.65 -40.14 21.79
CA GLN A 182 33.86 -40.43 20.36
C GLN A 182 32.70 -39.89 19.51
N HIS A 183 31.45 -40.15 19.93
CA HIS A 183 30.26 -39.62 19.27
C HIS A 183 30.26 -38.08 19.24
N GLN A 184 30.61 -37.43 20.35
CA GLN A 184 30.74 -35.98 20.44
C GLN A 184 31.85 -35.47 19.51
N SER A 185 33.00 -36.16 19.45
CA SER A 185 34.11 -35.76 18.57
C SER A 185 33.68 -35.77 17.10
N LYS A 186 32.96 -36.80 16.65
CA LYS A 186 32.38 -36.91 15.30
C LYS A 186 31.38 -35.78 15.02
N TYR A 187 30.51 -35.48 15.99
CA TYR A 187 29.57 -34.35 15.90
C TYR A 187 30.28 -33.01 15.71
N TRP A 188 31.31 -32.71 16.50
CA TRP A 188 32.06 -31.46 16.41
C TRP A 188 32.89 -31.35 15.13
N GLU A 189 33.43 -32.46 14.62
CA GLU A 189 34.13 -32.52 13.34
C GLU A 189 33.19 -32.21 12.16
N GLN A 190 32.01 -32.83 12.13
CA GLN A 190 30.98 -32.57 11.12
C GLN A 190 30.41 -31.14 11.23
N LEU A 191 30.26 -30.61 12.43
CA LEU A 191 29.85 -29.22 12.63
C LEU A 191 30.92 -28.24 12.13
N ALA A 192 32.19 -28.54 12.37
CA ALA A 192 33.31 -27.74 11.90
C ALA A 192 33.37 -27.73 10.36
N SER A 193 33.14 -28.88 9.72
CA SER A 193 33.10 -28.98 8.25
C SER A 193 31.93 -28.19 7.64
N LEU A 194 30.75 -28.26 8.26
CA LEU A 194 29.61 -27.42 7.85
C LEU A 194 29.93 -25.92 7.93
N ARG A 195 30.57 -25.49 9.03
CA ARG A 195 30.94 -24.08 9.21
C ARG A 195 32.03 -23.65 8.23
N SER A 196 33.01 -24.51 7.94
CA SER A 196 34.03 -24.22 6.92
C SER A 196 33.43 -24.13 5.51
N ASN A 197 32.34 -24.85 5.25
CA ASN A 197 31.60 -24.80 3.99
C ASN A 197 30.63 -23.59 3.90
N GLY A 198 30.67 -22.68 4.88
CA GLY A 198 29.97 -21.40 4.85
C GLY A 198 28.54 -21.41 5.40
N TRP A 199 28.11 -22.49 6.06
CA TRP A 199 26.78 -22.53 6.69
C TRP A 199 26.77 -21.75 8.03
N PRO A 200 25.84 -20.80 8.22
CA PRO A 200 25.71 -20.09 9.48
C PRO A 200 25.14 -21.01 10.56
N VAL A 201 25.79 -21.01 11.73
CA VAL A 201 25.35 -21.76 12.91
C VAL A 201 25.17 -20.79 14.08
N SER A 202 24.06 -20.90 14.82
CA SER A 202 23.82 -20.11 16.03
C SER A 202 23.28 -20.96 17.17
N ARG A 203 23.29 -20.40 18.39
CA ARG A 203 22.64 -20.99 19.56
C ARG A 203 21.17 -20.59 19.62
N VAL A 204 20.33 -21.41 20.24
CA VAL A 204 18.92 -21.10 20.48
C VAL A 204 18.79 -20.28 21.78
N PRO A 205 18.03 -19.16 21.80
CA PRO A 205 17.93 -18.31 23.00
C PRO A 205 17.38 -19.04 24.25
N ASN A 206 16.47 -19.98 24.06
CA ASN A 206 15.80 -20.71 25.14
C ASN A 206 16.45 -22.07 25.46
N ASP A 207 17.45 -22.50 24.69
CA ASP A 207 18.15 -23.76 24.90
C ASP A 207 19.65 -23.55 24.66
N ALA A 208 20.40 -23.41 25.76
CA ALA A 208 21.83 -23.15 25.72
C ALA A 208 22.66 -24.30 25.11
N LYS A 209 22.09 -25.51 25.04
CA LYS A 209 22.76 -26.71 24.51
C LYS A 209 22.42 -26.96 23.05
N ALA A 210 21.32 -26.41 22.53
CA ALA A 210 20.91 -26.61 21.14
C ALA A 210 21.63 -25.65 20.19
N LEU A 211 22.21 -26.22 19.13
CA LEU A 211 22.73 -25.50 17.99
C LEU A 211 21.75 -25.59 16.81
N VAL A 212 21.65 -24.51 16.04
CA VAL A 212 20.81 -24.46 14.84
C VAL A 212 21.65 -24.06 13.63
N VAL A 213 21.35 -24.68 12.50
CA VAL A 213 21.87 -24.30 11.19
C VAL A 213 20.85 -23.44 10.45
N HIS A 214 21.31 -22.33 9.88
CA HIS A 214 20.50 -21.43 9.06
C HIS A 214 20.68 -21.80 7.60
N TYR A 215 19.70 -22.49 7.03
CA TYR A 215 19.72 -22.84 5.61
C TYR A 215 18.88 -21.89 4.75
N GLY A 216 17.98 -21.11 5.35
CA GLY A 216 17.21 -20.08 4.66
C GLY A 216 18.01 -18.81 4.38
N SER A 217 17.56 -18.04 3.38
CA SER A 217 18.15 -16.73 3.08
C SER A 217 17.80 -15.70 4.15
N ALA A 218 18.78 -14.91 4.63
CA ALA A 218 18.55 -13.82 5.59
C ALA A 218 17.73 -12.66 5.00
N ASP A 219 17.65 -12.59 3.67
CA ASP A 219 16.93 -11.59 2.89
C ASP A 219 15.51 -12.02 2.49
N SER A 220 15.15 -13.27 2.77
CA SER A 220 13.79 -13.77 2.58
C SER A 220 12.77 -13.07 3.48
N GLY A 221 11.50 -13.16 3.09
CA GLY A 221 10.40 -12.65 3.93
C GLY A 221 10.43 -13.24 5.35
N PRO A 222 9.99 -12.50 6.40
CA PRO A 222 10.13 -12.94 7.80
C PRO A 222 9.58 -14.35 8.08
N GLN A 223 8.46 -14.69 7.42
CA GLN A 223 7.82 -16.00 7.52
C GLN A 223 8.67 -17.16 6.97
N TYR A 224 9.51 -16.91 5.97
CA TYR A 224 10.41 -17.91 5.38
C TYR A 224 11.76 -17.93 6.10
N ARG A 225 12.28 -16.75 6.46
CA ARG A 225 13.51 -16.63 7.25
C ARG A 225 13.43 -17.40 8.56
N ASN A 226 12.32 -17.26 9.29
CA ASN A 226 12.13 -17.94 10.57
C ASN A 226 11.97 -19.46 10.42
N ARG A 227 11.47 -19.93 9.26
CA ARG A 227 11.34 -21.36 8.94
C ARG A 227 12.63 -21.97 8.39
N GLY A 228 13.54 -21.14 7.88
CA GLY A 228 14.84 -21.51 7.33
C GLY A 228 15.90 -21.87 8.38
N VAL A 229 15.48 -22.30 9.57
CA VAL A 229 16.34 -22.65 10.70
C VAL A 229 16.00 -24.08 11.11
N ALA A 230 17.01 -24.94 11.25
CA ALA A 230 16.84 -26.31 11.72
C ALA A 230 17.76 -26.59 12.91
N ALA A 231 17.25 -27.26 13.93
CA ALA A 231 18.04 -27.70 15.06
C ALA A 231 18.92 -28.88 14.66
N LEU A 232 20.21 -28.79 15.00
CA LEU A 232 21.18 -29.85 14.81
C LEU A 232 21.06 -30.82 15.97
N ARG A 233 20.89 -32.10 15.65
CA ARG A 233 20.80 -33.19 16.60
C ARG A 233 21.87 -34.23 16.28
N GLN A 234 22.24 -34.97 17.30
CA GLN A 234 23.11 -36.11 17.19
C GLN A 234 22.22 -37.36 17.04
N ASP A 235 22.51 -38.18 16.04
CA ASP A 235 21.90 -39.48 15.85
C ASP A 235 22.55 -40.55 16.74
N GLU A 236 21.96 -41.75 16.83
CA GLU A 236 22.43 -42.88 17.63
C GLU A 236 23.88 -43.28 17.28
N ASN A 237 24.31 -43.03 16.04
CA ASN A 237 25.67 -43.31 15.53
C ASN A 237 26.67 -42.15 15.73
N GLY A 238 26.28 -41.10 16.45
CA GLY A 238 27.07 -39.88 16.64
C GLY A 238 27.12 -38.95 15.42
N ASP A 239 26.35 -39.25 14.36
CA ASP A 239 26.25 -38.42 13.16
C ASP A 239 25.34 -37.21 13.37
N LEU A 240 25.66 -36.12 12.68
CA LEU A 240 24.96 -34.86 12.75
C LEU A 240 23.77 -34.87 11.78
N THR A 241 22.55 -34.75 12.33
CA THR A 241 21.29 -34.67 11.59
C THR A 241 20.57 -33.36 11.90
N PHE A 242 19.61 -32.96 11.07
CA PHE A 242 18.80 -31.78 11.36
C PHE A 242 17.31 -32.11 11.39
N SER A 243 16.62 -31.64 12.43
CA SER A 243 15.18 -31.84 12.57
C SER A 243 14.44 -30.74 11.79
N GLY A 244 14.12 -31.01 10.51
CA GLY A 244 13.51 -29.99 9.64
C GLY A 244 12.60 -30.48 8.51
N GLN A 245 12.68 -31.74 8.09
CA GLN A 245 11.73 -32.32 7.14
C GLN A 245 11.30 -33.71 7.63
N ALA A 246 9.99 -33.92 7.71
CA ALA A 246 9.46 -35.27 7.80
C ALA A 246 9.94 -36.03 6.56
N GLU A 247 10.81 -37.02 6.74
CA GLU A 247 11.50 -37.80 5.69
C GLU A 247 10.57 -38.51 4.70
N SER A 248 9.24 -38.42 4.87
CA SER A 248 8.28 -39.28 4.20
C SER A 248 7.71 -38.72 2.88
N GLN A 249 7.91 -37.42 2.53
CA GLN A 249 7.29 -36.85 1.31
C GLN A 249 8.26 -35.98 0.49
N LYS A 250 8.42 -36.32 -0.81
CA LYS A 250 9.19 -35.52 -1.78
C LYS A 250 8.73 -34.05 -1.74
N PRO A 251 9.66 -33.07 -1.71
CA PRO A 251 9.30 -31.66 -1.65
C PRO A 251 8.54 -31.23 -2.91
N LYS A 252 7.57 -30.33 -2.74
CA LYS A 252 6.87 -29.70 -3.87
C LYS A 252 7.86 -28.86 -4.66
N THR A 253 7.77 -28.93 -5.98
CA THR A 253 8.60 -28.15 -6.87
C THR A 253 7.79 -27.24 -7.78
N LEU A 254 8.37 -26.10 -8.13
CA LEU A 254 7.80 -25.18 -9.11
C LEU A 254 8.01 -25.72 -10.53
N VAL A 255 6.90 -25.90 -11.26
CA VAL A 255 6.88 -26.40 -12.64
C VAL A 255 6.21 -25.34 -13.52
N VAL A 256 6.90 -24.94 -14.59
CA VAL A 256 6.34 -24.04 -15.60
C VAL A 256 5.99 -24.85 -16.84
N THR A 257 4.77 -24.67 -17.33
CA THR A 257 4.25 -25.33 -18.54
C THR A 257 3.75 -24.30 -19.54
N VAL A 258 3.88 -24.61 -20.83
CA VAL A 258 3.38 -23.78 -21.93
C VAL A 258 2.26 -24.51 -22.63
N HIS A 259 1.14 -23.82 -22.82
CA HIS A 259 -0.07 -24.36 -23.40
C HIS A 259 -0.39 -23.56 -24.68
N ARG A 260 -0.37 -24.23 -25.84
CA ARG A 260 -0.80 -23.66 -27.12
C ARG A 260 -2.09 -24.31 -27.58
N ARG A 261 -3.11 -23.51 -27.93
CA ARG A 261 -4.44 -24.00 -28.38
C ARG A 261 -5.03 -25.08 -27.45
N GLY A 262 -4.82 -24.92 -26.14
CA GLY A 262 -5.29 -25.87 -25.12
C GLY A 262 -4.47 -27.15 -24.96
N LYS A 263 -3.41 -27.38 -25.75
CA LYS A 263 -2.49 -28.51 -25.62
C LYS A 263 -1.20 -28.11 -24.91
N LEU A 264 -0.65 -29.01 -24.10
CA LEU A 264 0.62 -28.86 -23.40
C LEU A 264 1.79 -29.11 -24.35
N THR A 265 2.62 -28.08 -24.62
CA THR A 265 3.67 -28.12 -25.66
C THR A 265 5.10 -27.90 -25.16
N GLY A 266 5.29 -27.39 -23.94
CA GLY A 266 6.61 -27.13 -23.38
C GLY A 266 6.66 -27.13 -21.85
N ARG A 267 7.84 -27.38 -21.29
CA ARG A 267 8.06 -27.53 -19.84
C ARG A 267 9.42 -27.03 -19.36
N PHE A 268 9.40 -26.45 -18.16
CA PHE A 268 10.60 -26.18 -17.37
C PHE A 268 10.84 -27.28 -16.34
N ALA A 269 12.07 -27.78 -16.29
CA ALA A 269 12.55 -28.65 -15.22
C ALA A 269 13.94 -28.18 -14.77
N LEU A 270 14.10 -27.94 -13.46
CA LEU A 270 15.40 -27.59 -12.90
C LEU A 270 16.34 -28.80 -12.99
N LYS A 271 17.48 -28.63 -13.67
CA LYS A 271 18.55 -29.64 -13.67
C LYS A 271 19.25 -29.61 -12.32
N LYS A 272 19.18 -30.71 -11.57
CA LYS A 272 19.99 -30.87 -10.34
C LYS A 272 21.43 -31.17 -10.74
N GLU A 273 22.37 -30.32 -10.33
CA GLU A 273 23.80 -30.66 -10.39
C GLU A 273 24.10 -31.74 -9.34
N LYS A 274 24.46 -32.94 -9.79
CA LYS A 274 25.00 -33.98 -8.91
C LYS A 274 26.48 -33.70 -8.71
N SER A 275 26.85 -33.05 -7.61
CA SER A 275 28.26 -32.89 -7.23
C SER A 275 28.71 -34.10 -6.41
N SER A 276 29.74 -34.82 -6.85
CA SER A 276 30.28 -36.00 -6.16
C SER A 276 31.08 -35.72 -4.88
N ARG A 277 31.26 -34.45 -4.50
CA ARG A 277 32.11 -34.02 -3.37
C ARG A 277 31.34 -33.61 -2.11
N ARG A 278 30.00 -33.56 -2.13
CA ARG A 278 29.19 -33.07 -1.00
C ARG A 278 28.84 -34.20 -0.04
N SER A 279 28.73 -33.86 1.24
CA SER A 279 28.20 -34.80 2.24
C SER A 279 26.68 -34.98 2.04
N LYS A 280 26.14 -36.14 2.44
CA LYS A 280 24.69 -36.40 2.41
C LYS A 280 23.90 -35.30 3.13
N LEU A 281 24.43 -34.85 4.27
CA LEU A 281 23.87 -33.76 5.07
C LEU A 281 23.79 -32.43 4.31
N GLU A 282 24.84 -32.07 3.57
CA GLU A 282 24.84 -30.85 2.74
C GLU A 282 23.83 -30.93 1.61
N ASP A 283 23.70 -32.09 0.97
CA ASP A 283 22.68 -32.31 -0.06
C ASP A 283 21.27 -32.17 0.51
N ASP A 284 21.03 -32.68 1.72
CA ASP A 284 19.76 -32.53 2.44
C ASP A 284 19.50 -31.06 2.82
N LEU A 285 20.52 -30.32 3.28
CA LEU A 285 20.40 -28.87 3.59
C LEU A 285 20.15 -28.04 2.33
N LEU A 286 20.81 -28.35 1.22
CA LEU A 286 20.58 -27.69 -0.07
C LEU A 286 19.17 -28.00 -0.59
N GLN A 287 18.70 -29.23 -0.44
CA GLN A 287 17.33 -29.61 -0.79
C GLN A 287 16.30 -28.86 0.07
N ALA A 288 16.54 -28.73 1.38
CA ALA A 288 15.68 -27.96 2.27
C ALA A 288 15.67 -26.47 1.91
N ARG A 289 16.82 -25.88 1.59
CA ARG A 289 16.97 -24.50 1.12
C ARG A 289 16.22 -24.27 -0.18
N GLU A 290 16.38 -25.15 -1.16
CA GLU A 290 15.70 -25.06 -2.44
C GLU A 290 14.18 -25.21 -2.30
N ALA A 291 13.71 -26.12 -1.45
CA ALA A 291 12.28 -26.28 -1.17
C ALA A 291 11.66 -25.02 -0.57
N LEU A 292 12.35 -24.39 0.39
CA LEU A 292 11.91 -23.14 1.03
C LEU A 292 11.94 -21.97 0.05
N PHE A 293 12.97 -21.89 -0.81
CA PHE A 293 13.07 -20.88 -1.87
C PHE A 293 11.93 -21.01 -2.89
N GLN A 294 11.59 -22.22 -3.31
CA GLN A 294 10.49 -22.45 -4.25
C GLN A 294 9.11 -22.18 -3.64
N GLU A 295 8.94 -22.45 -2.34
CA GLU A 295 7.72 -22.09 -1.60
C GLU A 295 7.54 -20.57 -1.50
N GLU A 296 8.62 -19.82 -1.18
CA GLU A 296 8.62 -18.36 -1.20
C GLU A 296 8.27 -17.83 -2.59
N LEU A 297 8.95 -18.34 -3.62
CA LEU A 297 8.75 -17.93 -5.01
C LEU A 297 7.30 -18.07 -5.45
N PHE A 298 6.68 -19.24 -5.22
CA PHE A 298 5.30 -19.47 -5.64
C PHE A 298 4.30 -18.60 -4.88
N ASN A 299 4.51 -18.41 -3.57
CA ASN A 299 3.60 -17.61 -2.75
C ASN A 299 3.68 -16.12 -3.08
N GLU A 300 4.88 -15.56 -3.28
CA GLU A 300 5.02 -14.16 -3.68
C GLU A 300 4.51 -13.93 -5.11
N ALA A 301 4.79 -14.85 -6.04
CA ALA A 301 4.21 -14.79 -7.38
C ALA A 301 2.68 -14.89 -7.34
N SER A 302 2.11 -15.73 -6.47
CA SER A 302 0.65 -15.86 -6.31
C SER A 302 0.01 -14.59 -5.75
N LYS A 303 0.70 -13.87 -4.84
CA LYS A 303 0.23 -12.58 -4.31
C LYS A 303 0.19 -11.52 -5.43
N GLU A 304 1.25 -11.43 -6.21
CA GLU A 304 1.33 -10.49 -7.33
C GLU A 304 0.31 -10.83 -8.43
N ALA A 305 0.11 -12.12 -8.73
CA ALA A 305 -0.84 -12.58 -9.73
C ALA A 305 -2.28 -12.13 -9.43
N ARG A 306 -2.67 -12.00 -8.15
CA ARG A 306 -3.99 -11.46 -7.75
C ARG A 306 -4.15 -10.00 -8.12
N ILE A 307 -3.07 -9.22 -8.07
CA ILE A 307 -3.06 -7.80 -8.46
C ILE A 307 -3.17 -7.69 -9.99
N LEU A 308 -2.55 -8.62 -10.71
CA LEU A 308 -2.55 -8.68 -12.18
C LEU A 308 -3.78 -9.37 -12.79
N ALA A 309 -4.84 -9.60 -12.01
CA ALA A 309 -6.05 -10.26 -12.50
C ALA A 309 -6.72 -9.50 -13.67
N ASN A 310 -6.68 -8.16 -13.62
CA ASN A 310 -7.14 -7.28 -14.70
C ASN A 310 -6.28 -7.40 -15.98
N MET A 311 -5.06 -7.91 -15.87
CA MET A 311 -4.14 -8.14 -16.96
C MET A 311 -4.18 -9.60 -17.44
N GLY A 312 -5.29 -10.33 -17.29
CA GLY A 312 -5.42 -11.68 -17.85
C GLY A 312 -4.57 -12.76 -17.17
N VAL A 313 -4.07 -12.50 -15.95
CA VAL A 313 -3.45 -13.51 -15.10
C VAL A 313 -4.52 -14.18 -14.24
N LYS A 314 -4.70 -15.49 -14.36
CA LYS A 314 -5.68 -16.27 -13.59
C LYS A 314 -4.97 -17.04 -12.48
N THR A 315 -5.43 -16.89 -11.24
CA THR A 315 -4.90 -17.65 -10.10
C THR A 315 -5.84 -18.78 -9.72
N ARG A 316 -5.32 -19.99 -9.60
CA ARG A 316 -5.97 -21.16 -8.97
C ARG A 316 -5.20 -21.54 -7.70
N SER A 317 -5.73 -22.47 -6.91
CA SER A 317 -5.15 -22.86 -5.61
C SER A 317 -3.70 -23.36 -5.68
N SER A 318 -3.29 -23.98 -6.78
CA SER A 318 -1.94 -24.52 -6.98
C SER A 318 -1.30 -24.14 -8.31
N SER A 319 -1.89 -23.21 -9.06
CA SER A 319 -1.35 -22.75 -10.35
C SER A 319 -1.69 -21.29 -10.66
N ILE A 320 -0.80 -20.63 -11.39
CA ILE A 320 -0.95 -19.28 -11.93
C ILE A 320 -0.89 -19.41 -13.45
N GLU A 321 -1.92 -18.97 -14.15
CA GLU A 321 -2.02 -19.04 -15.61
C GLU A 321 -1.91 -17.62 -16.19
N ILE A 322 -0.95 -17.41 -17.08
CA ILE A 322 -0.62 -16.13 -17.69
C ILE A 322 -1.02 -16.22 -19.17
N ALA A 323 -2.01 -15.43 -19.58
CA ALA A 323 -2.34 -15.29 -21.00
C ALA A 323 -1.29 -14.41 -21.70
N VAL A 324 -0.52 -15.03 -22.60
CA VAL A 324 0.54 -14.37 -23.38
C VAL A 324 -0.02 -13.88 -24.71
N SER A 325 -0.80 -14.72 -25.40
CA SER A 325 -1.58 -14.37 -26.60
C SER A 325 -2.89 -15.17 -26.63
N ASP A 326 -3.76 -14.92 -27.60
CA ASP A 326 -5.02 -15.65 -27.76
C ASP A 326 -4.82 -17.17 -27.95
N GLU A 327 -3.66 -17.57 -28.49
CA GLU A 327 -3.32 -18.97 -28.74
C GLU A 327 -2.36 -19.57 -27.72
N CYS A 328 -1.68 -18.76 -26.88
CA CYS A 328 -0.60 -19.20 -26.01
C CYS A 328 -0.78 -18.73 -24.55
N SER A 329 -0.72 -19.67 -23.61
CA SER A 329 -0.75 -19.40 -22.17
C SER A 329 0.38 -20.13 -21.45
N VAL A 330 0.91 -19.51 -20.39
CA VAL A 330 1.97 -20.08 -19.56
C VAL A 330 1.42 -20.33 -18.16
N ALA A 331 1.53 -21.55 -17.67
CA ALA A 331 1.10 -21.91 -16.33
C ALA A 331 2.29 -22.18 -15.40
N VAL A 332 2.29 -21.57 -14.23
CA VAL A 332 3.26 -21.79 -13.15
C VAL A 332 2.54 -22.55 -12.05
N SER A 333 2.99 -23.77 -11.75
CA SER A 333 2.34 -24.67 -10.79
C SER A 333 3.29 -25.10 -9.67
N TYR A 334 2.73 -25.40 -8.49
CA TYR A 334 3.49 -25.88 -7.34
C TYR A 334 3.02 -27.27 -6.93
N ALA A 335 3.72 -28.30 -7.43
CA ALA A 335 3.29 -29.70 -7.39
C ALA A 335 4.42 -30.66 -6.97
N ARG A 336 4.05 -31.84 -6.42
CA ARG A 336 5.01 -32.87 -5.96
C ARG A 336 5.55 -33.76 -7.08
N GLN A 337 4.76 -33.93 -8.13
CA GLN A 337 5.14 -34.68 -9.32
C GLN A 337 4.96 -33.77 -10.52
N PRO A 338 5.95 -33.72 -11.42
CA PRO A 338 5.80 -32.96 -12.63
C PRO A 338 4.85 -33.67 -13.61
N LEU A 339 4.01 -32.91 -14.31
CA LEU A 339 3.14 -33.42 -15.37
C LEU A 339 3.99 -33.96 -16.53
N GLU A 340 3.62 -35.12 -17.08
CA GLU A 340 4.20 -35.66 -18.31
C GLU A 340 3.70 -34.86 -19.52
N VAL A 341 4.60 -34.51 -20.44
CA VAL A 341 4.31 -33.71 -21.64
C VAL A 341 4.26 -34.66 -22.85
N PRO A 342 3.13 -34.79 -23.55
CA PRO A 342 3.01 -35.71 -24.69
C PRO A 342 3.65 -35.22 -25.99
N GLU A 343 3.70 -33.90 -26.23
CA GLU A 343 4.22 -33.28 -27.45
C GLU A 343 5.24 -32.19 -27.08
N VAL A 344 6.51 -32.36 -27.48
CA VAL A 344 7.61 -31.45 -27.09
C VAL A 344 7.97 -30.51 -28.22
N SER A 345 7.72 -29.21 -28.03
CA SER A 345 8.26 -28.14 -28.88
C SER A 345 9.52 -27.56 -28.24
N GLN A 346 10.67 -27.66 -28.93
CA GLN A 346 11.94 -27.11 -28.42
C GLN A 346 11.87 -25.59 -28.18
N ALA A 347 11.03 -24.86 -28.92
CA ALA A 347 10.85 -23.42 -28.74
C ALA A 347 10.04 -23.10 -27.47
N ASP A 348 8.99 -23.88 -27.20
CA ASP A 348 8.16 -23.70 -26.00
C ASP A 348 8.88 -24.17 -24.74
N ASP A 349 9.77 -25.16 -24.84
CA ASP A 349 10.69 -25.51 -23.77
C ASP A 349 11.60 -24.33 -23.43
N LYS A 350 12.19 -23.65 -24.42
CA LYS A 350 13.02 -22.45 -24.18
C LYS A 350 12.21 -21.34 -23.50
N LEU A 351 10.95 -21.14 -23.90
CA LEU A 351 10.05 -20.17 -23.27
C LEU A 351 9.74 -20.55 -21.81
N ALA A 352 9.46 -21.82 -21.54
CA ALA A 352 9.26 -22.31 -20.18
C ALA A 352 10.52 -22.11 -19.31
N HIS A 353 11.70 -22.40 -19.86
CA HIS A 353 12.98 -22.17 -19.18
C HIS A 353 13.26 -20.68 -18.94
N PHE A 354 12.90 -19.80 -19.88
CA PHE A 354 12.99 -18.36 -19.71
C PHE A 354 12.13 -17.89 -18.53
N VAL A 355 10.86 -18.27 -18.48
CA VAL A 355 9.96 -17.90 -17.38
C VAL A 355 10.42 -18.50 -16.05
N GLY A 356 10.80 -19.78 -16.03
CA GLY A 356 11.25 -20.49 -14.84
C GLY A 356 12.53 -19.91 -14.23
N ASN A 357 13.55 -19.64 -15.06
CA ASN A 357 14.79 -19.02 -14.61
C ASN A 357 14.59 -17.53 -14.29
N GLY A 358 13.80 -16.81 -15.09
CA GLY A 358 13.45 -15.41 -14.87
C GLY A 358 12.82 -15.18 -13.51
N LEU A 359 11.82 -16.00 -13.13
CA LEU A 359 11.17 -15.91 -11.81
C LEU A 359 12.16 -16.10 -10.66
N ARG A 360 13.06 -17.08 -10.77
CA ARG A 360 14.09 -17.35 -9.77
C ARG A 360 15.05 -16.17 -9.63
N LEU A 361 15.52 -15.64 -10.75
CA LEU A 361 16.41 -14.47 -10.79
C LEU A 361 15.74 -13.23 -10.19
N MET A 362 14.46 -13.00 -10.52
CA MET A 362 13.70 -11.87 -9.98
C MET A 362 13.56 -11.95 -8.46
N LEU A 363 13.33 -13.14 -7.89
CA LEU A 363 13.28 -13.30 -6.43
C LEU A 363 14.63 -12.98 -5.76
N VAL A 364 15.74 -13.43 -6.37
CA VAL A 364 17.09 -13.11 -5.88
C VAL A 364 17.37 -11.61 -5.95
N VAL A 365 16.94 -10.93 -7.01
CA VAL A 365 17.04 -9.47 -7.12
C VAL A 365 16.28 -8.80 -5.98
N GLU A 366 15.03 -9.18 -5.75
CA GLU A 366 14.22 -8.60 -4.68
C GLU A 366 14.82 -8.85 -3.28
N HIS A 367 15.44 -10.01 -3.04
CA HIS A 367 16.24 -10.26 -1.85
C HIS A 367 17.41 -9.27 -1.73
N GLN A 368 18.19 -9.07 -2.81
CA GLN A 368 19.31 -8.12 -2.82
C GLN A 368 18.83 -6.67 -2.59
N GLN A 369 17.68 -6.27 -3.14
CA GLN A 369 17.15 -4.92 -2.93
C GLN A 369 16.74 -4.69 -1.48
N ARG A 370 16.13 -5.69 -0.84
CA ARG A 370 15.82 -5.62 0.59
C ARG A 370 17.07 -5.55 1.44
N HIS A 371 18.12 -6.27 1.07
CA HIS A 371 19.41 -6.14 1.72
C HIS A 371 19.92 -4.69 1.64
N LEU A 372 19.96 -4.12 0.43
CA LEU A 372 20.41 -2.73 0.21
C LEU A 372 19.53 -1.72 0.95
N GLN A 373 18.20 -1.84 0.89
CA GLN A 373 17.28 -0.96 1.62
C GLN A 373 17.50 -1.01 3.13
N ARG A 374 17.77 -2.21 3.69
CA ARG A 374 18.08 -2.36 5.12
C ARG A 374 19.45 -1.80 5.50
N ALA A 375 20.41 -1.87 4.59
CA ALA A 375 21.78 -1.38 4.82
C ALA A 375 21.88 0.15 4.68
N GLU A 376 21.18 0.73 3.70
CA GLU A 376 21.26 2.15 3.35
C GLU A 376 20.31 3.03 4.16
N HIS A 377 19.13 2.53 4.53
CA HIS A 377 18.15 3.31 5.27
C HIS A 377 18.20 3.03 6.77
N LYS A 378 18.26 4.12 7.56
CA LYS A 378 18.11 4.04 9.02
C LYS A 378 16.76 3.37 9.35
N PRO A 379 16.73 2.39 10.27
CA PRO A 379 15.50 1.74 10.65
C PRO A 379 14.49 2.78 11.14
N LEU A 380 13.32 2.77 10.51
CA LEU A 380 12.19 3.60 10.90
C LEU A 380 11.77 3.29 12.35
N PRO A 381 11.20 4.26 13.10
CA PRO A 381 10.80 4.07 14.49
C PRO A 381 9.91 2.84 14.68
N MET A 382 10.07 2.12 15.79
CA MET A 382 9.21 0.98 16.12
C MET A 382 7.75 1.45 16.21
N SER A 383 6.87 0.76 15.50
CA SER A 383 5.42 0.99 15.47
C SER A 383 4.74 -0.24 16.04
N GLN A 384 3.66 -0.06 16.81
CA GLN A 384 2.84 -1.18 17.31
C GLN A 384 2.13 -1.92 16.17
N ASN A 385 1.83 -1.22 15.05
CA ASN A 385 1.23 -1.84 13.88
C ASN A 385 2.31 -2.41 12.94
N PRO A 386 2.18 -3.68 12.52
CA PRO A 386 3.05 -4.26 11.50
C PRO A 386 2.87 -3.50 10.20
N ARG A 387 3.97 -2.99 9.64
CA ARG A 387 3.95 -2.30 8.36
C ARG A 387 3.68 -3.30 7.24
N PRO A 388 2.88 -2.94 6.22
CA PRO A 388 2.75 -3.77 5.03
C PRO A 388 4.12 -3.92 4.37
N ALA A 389 4.52 -5.16 4.07
CA ALA A 389 5.75 -5.41 3.35
C ALA A 389 5.61 -4.91 1.90
N PRO A 390 6.67 -4.30 1.32
CA PRO A 390 6.64 -3.92 -0.08
C PRO A 390 6.40 -5.16 -0.96
N GLU A 391 5.51 -5.00 -1.93
CA GLU A 391 5.13 -6.05 -2.87
C GLU A 391 6.31 -6.42 -3.79
N TYR A 392 6.48 -7.71 -4.07
CA TYR A 392 7.47 -8.17 -5.04
C TYR A 392 6.94 -7.98 -6.47
N ALA A 393 7.82 -7.56 -7.39
CA ALA A 393 7.53 -7.48 -8.82
C ALA A 393 8.24 -8.64 -9.55
N LEU A 394 7.68 -9.85 -9.48
CA LEU A 394 8.23 -11.07 -10.08
C LEU A 394 7.62 -11.35 -11.47
N LEU A 395 6.30 -11.29 -11.59
CA LEU A 395 5.52 -11.62 -12.77
C LEU A 395 5.39 -10.45 -13.74
N ARG A 396 5.25 -9.23 -13.25
CA ARG A 396 5.10 -8.02 -14.07
C ARG A 396 6.19 -7.90 -15.14
N PRO A 397 7.49 -7.99 -14.82
CA PRO A 397 8.53 -7.71 -15.81
C PRO A 397 8.68 -8.83 -16.85
N ILE A 398 8.41 -10.08 -16.45
CA ILE A 398 8.41 -11.22 -17.36
C ILE A 398 7.21 -11.14 -18.31
N THR A 399 6.04 -10.82 -17.77
CA THR A 399 4.79 -10.74 -18.54
C THR A 399 4.82 -9.55 -19.49
N SER A 400 5.43 -8.43 -19.12
CA SER A 400 5.61 -7.28 -20.02
C SER A 400 6.48 -7.62 -21.21
N LEU A 401 7.58 -8.37 -21.01
CA LEU A 401 8.45 -8.79 -22.10
C LEU A 401 7.74 -9.78 -23.03
N LEU A 402 7.05 -10.78 -22.48
CA LEU A 402 6.31 -11.76 -23.27
C LEU A 402 5.23 -11.08 -24.13
N ARG A 403 4.47 -10.15 -23.54
CA ARG A 403 3.45 -9.38 -24.27
C ARG A 403 4.04 -8.48 -25.32
N HIS A 404 5.11 -7.76 -25.00
CA HIS A 404 5.78 -6.91 -25.96
C HIS A 404 6.19 -7.68 -27.22
N HIS A 405 6.77 -8.86 -27.03
CA HIS A 405 7.20 -9.71 -28.14
C HIS A 405 6.01 -10.28 -28.94
N CYS A 406 4.89 -10.58 -28.30
CA CYS A 406 3.69 -11.02 -29.00
C CYS A 406 2.96 -9.88 -29.73
N ASP A 407 2.90 -8.69 -29.13
CA ASP A 407 2.18 -7.53 -29.69
C ASP A 407 2.94 -6.89 -30.86
N ILE A 408 4.27 -7.03 -30.91
CA ILE A 408 5.09 -6.48 -32.00
C ILE A 408 5.08 -7.35 -33.26
N ALA A 409 4.86 -8.67 -33.14
CA ALA A 409 4.91 -9.58 -34.28
C ALA A 409 3.81 -9.30 -35.33
N PRO A 410 2.53 -9.09 -34.98
CA PRO A 410 1.49 -8.70 -35.93
C PRO A 410 1.77 -7.37 -36.64
N LEU A 411 2.40 -6.42 -35.93
CA LEU A 411 2.81 -5.15 -36.52
C LEU A 411 3.82 -5.39 -37.65
N PHE A 412 4.80 -6.27 -37.44
CA PHE A 412 5.77 -6.62 -38.48
C PHE A 412 5.15 -7.35 -39.66
N GLU A 413 4.27 -8.33 -39.42
CA GLU A 413 3.56 -9.03 -40.50
C GLU A 413 2.77 -8.04 -41.36
N THR A 414 2.01 -7.15 -40.72
CA THR A 414 1.22 -6.13 -41.42
C THR A 414 2.11 -5.18 -42.23
N LEU A 415 3.28 -4.78 -41.69
CA LEU A 415 4.22 -3.91 -42.41
C LEU A 415 4.88 -4.59 -43.60
N GLU A 416 5.19 -5.89 -43.51
CA GLU A 416 5.69 -6.65 -44.65
C GLU A 416 4.61 -6.87 -45.72
N ASP A 417 3.35 -7.07 -45.34
CA ASP A 417 2.22 -7.11 -46.28
C ASP A 417 2.03 -5.78 -47.02
N TYR A 418 2.15 -4.65 -46.32
CA TYR A 418 2.15 -3.34 -46.94
C TYR A 418 3.35 -3.17 -47.88
N LYS A 419 4.55 -3.55 -47.46
CA LYS A 419 5.74 -3.49 -48.30
C LYS A 419 5.59 -4.32 -49.59
N ALA A 420 4.95 -5.49 -49.51
CA ALA A 420 4.62 -6.30 -50.68
C ALA A 420 3.60 -5.57 -51.61
N SER A 421 2.57 -4.97 -51.03
CA SER A 421 1.55 -4.21 -51.77
C SER A 421 2.12 -2.95 -52.46
N PHE A 422 3.00 -2.21 -51.79
CA PHE A 422 3.67 -1.02 -52.34
C PHE A 422 4.67 -1.40 -53.45
N ARG A 423 5.37 -2.54 -53.32
CA ARG A 423 6.21 -3.09 -54.39
C ARG A 423 5.41 -3.41 -55.65
N LEU A 424 4.21 -3.97 -55.52
CA LEU A 424 3.32 -4.22 -56.67
C LEU A 424 2.87 -2.93 -57.36
N ALA A 425 2.76 -1.83 -56.61
CA ALA A 425 2.44 -0.49 -57.13
C ALA A 425 3.65 0.29 -57.67
N GLY A 426 4.87 -0.29 -57.66
CA GLY A 426 6.10 0.37 -58.11
C GLY A 426 6.67 1.41 -57.14
N LEU A 427 6.26 1.40 -55.88
CA LEU A 427 6.67 2.35 -54.83
C LEU A 427 7.65 1.68 -53.84
N HIS A 428 8.73 2.38 -53.47
CA HIS A 428 9.74 1.84 -52.55
C HIS A 428 9.45 2.23 -51.08
N LEU A 429 9.22 1.22 -50.23
CA LEU A 429 9.02 1.36 -48.79
C LEU A 429 10.18 0.65 -48.05
N SER A 430 10.97 1.38 -47.27
CA SER A 430 11.96 0.76 -46.37
C SER A 430 11.42 0.71 -44.94
N VAL A 431 11.66 -0.42 -44.27
CA VAL A 431 11.26 -0.65 -42.88
C VAL A 431 12.51 -1.11 -42.13
N GLU A 432 12.94 -0.34 -41.15
CA GLU A 432 14.05 -0.64 -40.26
C GLU A 432 13.51 -0.85 -38.84
N HIS A 433 13.94 -1.93 -38.20
CA HIS A 433 13.59 -2.22 -36.80
C HIS A 433 14.81 -2.01 -35.91
N GLN A 434 14.64 -1.15 -34.91
CA GLN A 434 15.57 -1.01 -33.80
C GLN A 434 14.85 -1.45 -32.52
N SER A 435 15.07 -2.70 -32.13
CA SER A 435 14.78 -3.12 -30.75
C SER A 435 15.78 -2.46 -29.82
N SER A 436 15.37 -2.05 -28.62
CA SER A 436 16.32 -1.67 -27.57
C SER A 436 17.27 -2.81 -27.16
N ASP A 437 17.06 -4.02 -27.70
CA ASP A 437 17.95 -5.16 -27.57
C ASP A 437 19.21 -4.97 -28.44
N GLY A 438 20.13 -4.16 -27.90
CA GLY A 438 21.57 -4.36 -28.08
C GLY A 438 22.33 -3.17 -28.67
N THR A 439 23.22 -2.56 -27.87
CA THR A 439 24.69 -2.81 -27.96
C THR A 439 25.51 -1.97 -26.94
N GLU A 440 26.62 -2.57 -26.48
CA GLU A 440 27.85 -1.96 -25.91
C GLU A 440 28.08 -1.76 -24.40
N SER A 441 27.22 -2.21 -23.49
CA SER A 441 27.65 -2.40 -22.10
C SER A 441 26.97 -3.60 -21.48
N ALA A 442 27.77 -4.58 -21.06
CA ALA A 442 27.36 -5.72 -20.25
C ALA A 442 26.88 -5.24 -18.87
N SER A 443 25.75 -4.56 -18.83
CA SER A 443 24.98 -4.37 -17.62
C SER A 443 24.39 -5.74 -17.25
N PRO A 444 24.35 -6.13 -15.96
CA PRO A 444 23.87 -7.45 -15.56
C PRO A 444 22.45 -7.66 -16.12
N ALA A 445 22.17 -8.81 -16.72
CA ALA A 445 20.90 -9.17 -17.37
C ALA A 445 19.62 -8.85 -16.55
N LEU A 446 19.79 -8.69 -15.24
CA LEU A 446 18.80 -8.25 -14.25
C LEU A 446 18.31 -6.81 -14.45
N GLN A 447 19.16 -5.90 -14.98
CA GLN A 447 18.75 -4.54 -15.30
C GLN A 447 17.88 -4.47 -16.56
N LEU A 448 18.08 -5.40 -17.51
CA LEU A 448 17.26 -5.49 -18.72
C LEU A 448 15.84 -5.94 -18.37
N LEU A 449 15.69 -6.95 -17.51
CA LEU A 449 14.37 -7.43 -17.07
C LEU A 449 13.56 -6.38 -16.30
N ARG A 450 14.18 -5.36 -15.71
CA ARG A 450 13.48 -4.32 -14.93
C ARG A 450 13.19 -3.03 -15.70
N ARG A 451 13.76 -2.87 -16.90
CA ARG A 451 13.49 -1.70 -17.74
C ARG A 451 12.16 -1.86 -18.44
N VAL A 452 11.55 -0.73 -18.79
CA VAL A 452 10.41 -0.71 -19.70
C VAL A 452 10.90 -1.21 -21.06
N VAL A 453 10.22 -2.22 -21.61
CA VAL A 453 10.60 -2.78 -22.91
C VAL A 453 10.09 -1.82 -23.99
N THR A 454 11.00 -1.35 -24.83
CA THR A 454 10.70 -0.39 -25.89
C THR A 454 11.29 -0.84 -27.22
N SER A 455 10.48 -0.87 -28.26
CA SER A 455 10.95 -1.12 -29.63
C SER A 455 10.59 0.05 -30.53
N GLN A 456 11.44 0.37 -31.49
CA GLN A 456 11.24 1.45 -32.45
C GLN A 456 11.30 0.89 -33.87
N VAL A 457 10.26 1.15 -34.66
CA VAL A 457 10.17 0.76 -36.06
C VAL A 457 10.18 2.04 -36.89
N SER A 458 11.20 2.20 -37.73
CA SER A 458 11.33 3.35 -38.63
C SER A 458 10.93 2.93 -40.04
N ILE A 459 9.99 3.66 -40.64
CA ILE A 459 9.43 3.40 -41.96
C ILE A 459 9.76 4.61 -42.83
N THR A 460 10.44 4.41 -43.96
CA THR A 460 10.69 5.48 -44.94
C THR A 460 9.71 5.33 -46.09
N LEU A 461 8.89 6.34 -46.28
CA LEU A 461 7.87 6.39 -47.34
C LEU A 461 8.50 6.79 -48.69
N PRO A 462 7.81 6.52 -49.82
CA PRO A 462 8.29 6.90 -51.16
C PRO A 462 8.48 8.42 -51.37
N SER A 463 7.89 9.26 -50.50
CA SER A 463 7.97 10.72 -50.51
C SER A 463 9.20 11.29 -49.77
N GLU A 464 10.15 10.44 -49.34
CA GLU A 464 11.27 10.76 -48.44
C GLU A 464 10.87 11.11 -46.98
N ASP A 465 9.58 11.06 -46.65
CA ASP A 465 9.10 11.18 -45.27
C ASP A 465 9.48 9.96 -44.42
N SER A 466 9.93 10.17 -43.18
CA SER A 466 10.15 9.09 -42.21
C SER A 466 9.07 9.05 -41.13
N LEU A 467 8.53 7.85 -40.88
CA LEU A 467 7.56 7.55 -39.84
C LEU A 467 8.21 6.61 -38.83
N SER A 468 8.32 7.02 -37.58
CA SER A 468 8.84 6.19 -36.51
C SER A 468 7.73 5.76 -35.56
N ILE A 469 7.49 4.46 -35.44
CA ILE A 469 6.53 3.85 -34.52
C ILE A 469 7.31 3.33 -33.31
N ARG A 470 7.13 3.95 -32.16
CA ARG A 470 7.67 3.50 -30.88
C ARG A 470 6.60 2.71 -30.12
N VAL A 471 6.95 1.47 -29.78
CA VAL A 471 6.13 0.52 -29.01
C VAL A 471 6.71 0.44 -27.61
N GLU A 472 5.92 0.73 -26.58
CA GLU A 472 6.32 0.65 -25.17
C GLU A 472 5.36 -0.29 -24.42
N THR A 473 5.86 -1.33 -23.76
CA THR A 473 5.01 -2.24 -22.95
C THR A 473 5.34 -2.11 -21.48
N HIS A 474 4.35 -1.72 -20.67
CA HIS A 474 4.50 -1.58 -19.22
C HIS A 474 3.26 -2.10 -18.48
N LEU A 475 3.47 -2.83 -17.39
CA LEU A 475 2.41 -3.46 -16.59
C LEU A 475 2.38 -2.87 -15.16
N GLY A 476 2.32 -1.54 -15.05
CA GLY A 476 2.27 -0.83 -13.76
C GLY A 476 1.87 0.65 -13.91
N ALA A 477 1.47 1.31 -12.82
CA ALA A 477 1.13 2.73 -12.88
C ALA A 477 2.32 3.58 -13.40
N PRO A 478 2.11 4.55 -14.29
CA PRO A 478 0.82 5.10 -14.75
C PRO A 478 0.21 4.45 -16.01
N ARG A 479 0.92 3.54 -16.69
CA ARG A 479 0.50 2.96 -17.97
C ARG A 479 0.38 1.43 -17.91
N PHE A 480 -0.79 0.91 -18.25
CA PHE A 480 -1.07 -0.53 -18.27
C PHE A 480 -1.25 -1.02 -19.72
N GLY A 481 -0.40 -1.93 -20.18
CA GLY A 481 -0.47 -2.55 -21.50
C GLY A 481 0.64 -2.12 -22.45
N THR A 482 0.43 -2.40 -23.74
CA THR A 482 1.33 -2.01 -24.83
C THR A 482 0.81 -0.73 -25.49
N HIS A 483 1.65 0.29 -25.54
CA HIS A 483 1.34 1.59 -26.12
C HIS A 483 2.12 1.76 -27.43
N PHE A 484 1.41 2.08 -28.50
CA PHE A 484 1.98 2.41 -29.81
C PHE A 484 1.94 3.94 -29.97
N SER A 485 3.10 4.55 -30.16
CA SER A 485 3.26 5.98 -30.39
C SER A 485 3.93 6.20 -31.73
N SER A 486 3.26 6.85 -32.68
CA SER A 486 3.83 7.20 -33.97
C SER A 486 4.35 8.64 -33.96
N THR A 487 5.58 8.83 -34.40
CA THR A 487 6.21 10.13 -34.60
C THR A 487 6.57 10.23 -36.08
N ARG A 488 5.98 11.17 -36.80
CA ARG A 488 6.37 11.48 -38.18
C ARG A 488 7.41 12.58 -38.13
N GLN A 489 8.61 12.36 -38.67
CA GLN A 489 9.57 13.45 -38.83
C GLN A 489 9.18 14.24 -40.08
N PHE A 490 8.60 15.42 -39.87
CA PHE A 490 8.77 16.51 -40.82
C PHE A 490 10.12 17.17 -40.53
N ASP A 491 10.84 17.60 -41.57
CA ASP A 491 11.93 18.55 -41.41
C ASP A 491 11.39 19.84 -40.77
N GLY A 492 11.50 19.92 -39.44
CA GLY A 492 10.86 20.95 -38.64
C GLY A 492 10.84 20.65 -37.14
N HIS A 493 11.98 20.83 -36.47
CA HIS A 493 12.16 21.25 -35.07
C HIS A 493 11.15 20.74 -34.01
N GLY A 494 11.60 19.77 -33.20
CA GLY A 494 11.31 19.71 -31.75
C GLY A 494 10.06 18.95 -31.29
N ALA A 495 10.11 17.62 -31.27
CA ALA A 495 9.08 16.82 -30.60
C ALA A 495 9.44 16.55 -29.12
N LYS A 496 8.99 17.43 -28.22
CA LYS A 496 8.79 17.08 -26.79
C LYS A 496 7.53 16.20 -26.69
N THR A 497 7.56 15.22 -25.78
CA THR A 497 6.44 14.30 -25.50
C THR A 497 5.15 15.09 -25.22
N MET A 498 4.18 14.96 -26.14
CA MET A 498 2.85 15.56 -26.05
C MET A 498 2.06 14.91 -24.90
N ASN A 499 1.74 15.68 -23.86
CA ASN A 499 0.68 15.32 -22.92
C ASN A 499 -0.65 15.60 -23.60
N PHE A 500 -1.36 14.55 -24.01
CA PHE A 500 -2.73 14.70 -24.52
C PHE A 500 -3.64 15.30 -23.46
N LYS A 501 -4.53 16.20 -23.90
CA LYS A 501 -5.51 16.96 -23.12
C LYS A 501 -6.27 16.05 -22.15
N THR A 502 -5.88 16.05 -20.89
CA THR A 502 -6.82 15.73 -19.81
C THR A 502 -7.55 17.03 -19.51
N HIS A 503 -8.89 17.02 -19.52
CA HIS A 503 -9.65 18.16 -19.00
C HIS A 503 -9.03 18.56 -17.66
N ARG A 504 -8.66 19.84 -17.49
CA ARG A 504 -8.05 20.36 -16.27
C ARG A 504 -9.09 20.32 -15.15
N ARG A 505 -9.33 19.14 -14.58
CA ARG A 505 -10.22 18.95 -13.45
C ARG A 505 -9.45 19.27 -12.18
N ASP A 506 -10.11 19.97 -11.28
CA ASP A 506 -9.54 20.28 -9.98
C ASP A 506 -9.20 18.99 -9.23
N GLN A 507 -7.95 18.88 -8.80
CA GLN A 507 -7.49 17.68 -8.10
C GLN A 507 -8.07 17.58 -6.69
N LEU A 508 -8.40 18.71 -6.02
CA LEU A 508 -9.08 18.66 -4.73
C LEU A 508 -10.50 18.14 -4.91
N ILE A 509 -11.24 18.62 -5.91
CA ILE A 509 -12.61 18.18 -6.19
C ILE A 509 -12.62 16.70 -6.60
N GLU A 510 -11.74 16.27 -7.50
CA GLU A 510 -11.63 14.86 -7.88
C GLU A 510 -11.20 13.97 -6.72
N TRP A 511 -10.32 14.46 -5.83
CA TRP A 511 -9.95 13.73 -4.62
C TRP A 511 -11.13 13.57 -3.65
N ILE A 512 -11.86 14.65 -3.36
CA ILE A 512 -13.09 14.58 -2.53
C ILE A 512 -14.12 13.65 -3.17
N LYS A 513 -14.29 13.72 -4.49
CA LYS A 513 -15.19 12.84 -5.24
C LYS A 513 -14.82 11.37 -5.07
N GLY A 514 -13.52 11.05 -5.12
CA GLY A 514 -13.01 9.72 -4.84
C GLY A 514 -13.35 9.23 -3.44
N LEU A 515 -13.26 10.10 -2.42
CA LEU A 515 -13.65 9.78 -1.05
C LEU A 515 -15.14 9.46 -0.92
N LEU A 516 -16.00 10.20 -1.63
CA LEU A 516 -17.46 10.02 -1.61
C LEU A 516 -17.93 8.82 -2.46
N ALA A 517 -17.10 8.33 -3.38
CA ALA A 517 -17.45 7.21 -4.25
C ALA A 517 -17.60 5.89 -3.48
N VAL A 518 -16.77 5.63 -2.47
CA VAL A 518 -16.83 4.38 -1.69
C VAL A 518 -18.14 4.26 -0.90
N PRO A 519 -18.56 5.26 -0.08
CA PRO A 519 -19.87 5.21 0.57
C PRO A 519 -21.03 5.18 -0.42
N PHE A 520 -20.89 5.80 -1.60
CA PHE A 520 -21.90 5.66 -2.65
C PHE A 520 -22.06 4.19 -3.08
N VAL A 521 -20.98 3.50 -3.43
CA VAL A 521 -21.04 2.09 -3.88
C VAL A 521 -21.59 1.16 -2.79
N LEU A 522 -21.19 1.38 -1.53
CA LEU A 522 -21.66 0.55 -0.41
C LEU A 522 -23.14 0.75 -0.09
N ASN A 523 -23.69 1.94 -0.36
CA ASN A 523 -25.07 2.29 -0.04
C ASN A 523 -25.97 2.37 -1.27
N ALA A 524 -25.44 2.27 -2.49
CA ALA A 524 -26.22 2.21 -3.72
C ALA A 524 -26.74 0.78 -3.91
N GLN A 525 -28.07 0.60 -3.82
CA GLN A 525 -28.74 -0.61 -4.31
C GLN A 525 -29.49 -0.26 -5.59
N PRO A 526 -28.90 -0.50 -6.78
CA PRO A 526 -29.53 -0.16 -8.06
C PRO A 526 -30.80 -0.99 -8.34
N ALA A 527 -30.97 -2.12 -7.66
CA ALA A 527 -32.09 -3.04 -7.85
C ALA A 527 -33.32 -2.74 -6.97
N ALA A 528 -33.24 -1.77 -6.04
CA ALA A 528 -34.37 -1.42 -5.19
C ALA A 528 -35.42 -0.61 -5.98
N PRO A 529 -36.68 -1.10 -6.11
CA PRO A 529 -37.73 -0.36 -6.80
C PRO A 529 -38.12 0.92 -6.05
N TYR A 530 -38.41 2.00 -6.80
CA TYR A 530 -39.07 3.20 -6.26
C TYR A 530 -40.58 2.96 -6.13
N ASP A 531 -40.97 1.91 -5.41
CA ASP A 531 -42.35 1.63 -5.09
C ASP A 531 -42.66 2.04 -3.64
N GLY A 532 -43.86 2.56 -3.41
CA GLY A 532 -44.29 3.15 -2.14
C GLY A 532 -44.18 2.23 -0.90
N VAL A 533 -43.95 0.93 -1.12
CA VAL A 533 -43.88 -0.11 -0.09
C VAL A 533 -42.47 -0.20 0.52
N SER A 534 -41.42 0.24 -0.20
CA SER A 534 -40.00 0.11 0.17
C SER A 534 -39.41 1.38 0.80
N TYR A 535 -40.25 2.38 1.11
CA TYR A 535 -39.80 3.72 1.54
C TYR A 535 -38.95 3.70 2.80
N GLU A 536 -39.29 2.90 3.82
CA GLU A 536 -38.53 2.88 5.08
C GLU A 536 -37.07 2.43 4.90
N ASP A 537 -36.82 1.46 4.02
CA ASP A 537 -35.49 0.98 3.71
C ASP A 537 -34.71 2.00 2.87
N LEU A 538 -35.35 2.60 1.85
CA LEU A 538 -34.74 3.64 1.03
C LEU A 538 -34.33 4.87 1.85
N ASP A 539 -35.16 5.25 2.81
CA ASP A 539 -34.98 6.41 3.67
C ASP A 539 -33.88 6.15 4.73
N LYS A 540 -33.81 4.92 5.25
CA LYS A 540 -32.70 4.47 6.10
C LYS A 540 -31.36 4.49 5.35
N MET A 541 -31.35 4.08 4.07
CA MET A 541 -30.15 4.13 3.24
C MET A 541 -29.72 5.58 2.94
N ALA A 542 -30.67 6.47 2.63
CA ALA A 542 -30.42 7.89 2.43
C ALA A 542 -29.81 8.53 3.68
N ARG A 543 -30.39 8.27 4.86
CA ARG A 543 -29.84 8.71 6.15
C ARG A 543 -28.42 8.20 6.39
N THR A 544 -28.16 6.94 6.08
CA THR A 544 -26.82 6.34 6.24
C THR A 544 -25.81 6.97 5.28
N ALA A 545 -26.17 7.18 4.01
CA ALA A 545 -25.31 7.85 3.04
C ALA A 545 -25.04 9.31 3.44
N ARG A 546 -26.09 10.03 3.88
CA ARG A 546 -25.99 11.42 4.38
C ARG A 546 -25.01 11.53 5.54
N GLN A 547 -25.11 10.64 6.54
CA GLN A 547 -24.19 10.63 7.68
C GLN A 547 -22.74 10.38 7.23
N ARG A 548 -22.51 9.39 6.35
CA ARG A 548 -21.16 9.07 5.85
C ARG A 548 -20.54 10.21 5.05
N TYR A 549 -21.33 10.86 4.20
CA TYR A 549 -20.86 12.02 3.43
C TYR A 549 -20.55 13.21 4.36
N ALA A 550 -21.40 13.48 5.34
CA ALA A 550 -21.15 14.52 6.35
C ALA A 550 -19.85 14.25 7.14
N ASP A 551 -19.63 13.02 7.60
CA ASP A 551 -18.39 12.63 8.29
C ASP A 551 -17.15 12.85 7.41
N ILE A 552 -17.21 12.48 6.12
CA ILE A 552 -16.11 12.71 5.17
C ILE A 552 -15.83 14.20 4.99
N PHE A 553 -16.87 15.01 4.80
CA PHE A 553 -16.70 16.45 4.66
C PHE A 553 -16.11 17.10 5.93
N ARG A 554 -16.50 16.64 7.11
CA ARG A 554 -15.89 17.06 8.39
C ARG A 554 -14.40 16.70 8.48
N ASP A 555 -14.03 15.50 8.04
CA ASP A 555 -12.62 15.07 8.03
C ASP A 555 -11.79 15.87 7.01
N VAL A 556 -12.36 16.19 5.84
CA VAL A 556 -11.72 17.06 4.84
C VAL A 556 -11.58 18.49 5.39
N GLU A 557 -12.59 19.00 6.09
CA GLU A 557 -12.54 20.32 6.74
C GLU A 557 -11.38 20.38 7.77
N ALA A 558 -11.21 19.33 8.57
CA ALA A 558 -10.08 19.25 9.50
C ALA A 558 -8.71 19.27 8.78
N LEU A 559 -8.60 18.62 7.61
CA LEU A 559 -7.39 18.64 6.79
C LEU A 559 -7.10 20.02 6.17
N ILE A 560 -8.14 20.76 5.79
CA ILE A 560 -7.99 22.14 5.29
C ILE A 560 -7.53 23.06 6.42
N ASN A 561 -8.12 22.92 7.61
CA ASN A 561 -7.70 23.70 8.78
C ASN A 561 -6.25 23.40 9.20
N ASP A 562 -5.84 22.13 9.14
CA ASP A 562 -4.43 21.72 9.32
C ASP A 562 -3.52 22.37 8.27
N HIS A 563 -3.94 22.39 7.01
CA HIS A 563 -3.19 23.03 5.93
C HIS A 563 -3.04 24.54 6.13
N ILE A 564 -4.09 25.25 6.53
CA ILE A 564 -4.05 26.68 6.89
C ILE A 564 -3.06 26.94 8.04
N ALA A 565 -3.04 26.08 9.06
CA ALA A 565 -2.08 26.22 10.17
C ALA A 565 -0.62 26.09 9.69
N HIS A 566 -0.35 25.16 8.78
CA HIS A 566 0.99 24.91 8.23
C HIS A 566 1.44 25.94 7.18
N GLN A 567 0.50 26.65 6.53
CA GLN A 567 0.82 27.76 5.62
C GLN A 567 1.59 28.88 6.33
N ARG A 568 1.33 29.10 7.62
CA ARG A 568 2.01 30.13 8.43
C ARG A 568 3.47 29.78 8.75
N THR A 569 3.78 28.49 8.86
CA THR A 569 5.12 27.99 9.22
C THR A 569 5.93 27.49 8.01
N ASN A 570 5.36 27.58 6.80
CA ASN A 570 5.94 27.10 5.54
C ASN A 570 6.36 25.61 5.57
N SER A 571 5.66 24.81 6.36
CA SER A 571 5.86 23.36 6.53
C SER A 571 4.84 22.57 5.69
N ARG A 572 5.18 21.34 5.25
CA ARG A 572 4.26 20.51 4.46
C ARG A 572 3.13 19.95 5.34
N SER A 573 1.87 20.22 4.98
CA SER A 573 0.70 19.65 5.66
C SER A 573 0.30 18.28 5.10
N LYS A 574 -0.55 17.55 5.83
CA LYS A 574 -1.08 16.25 5.36
C LYS A 574 -1.90 16.39 4.07
N LEU A 575 -2.72 17.43 3.97
CA LEU A 575 -3.49 17.72 2.75
C LEU A 575 -2.56 17.99 1.56
N GLY A 576 -1.48 18.76 1.75
CA GLY A 576 -0.50 19.04 0.69
C GLY A 576 0.28 17.81 0.23
N MET A 577 0.38 16.76 1.04
CA MET A 577 0.94 15.47 0.63
C MET A 577 -0.05 14.62 -0.18
N LEU A 578 -1.35 14.72 0.12
CA LEU A 578 -2.42 13.97 -0.55
C LEU A 578 -2.84 14.62 -1.88
N VAL A 579 -2.87 15.95 -1.92
CA VAL A 579 -3.20 16.76 -3.10
C VAL A 579 -2.08 17.77 -3.34
N PRO A 580 -0.98 17.39 -4.04
CA PRO A 580 0.20 18.25 -4.20
C PRO A 580 -0.04 19.56 -4.97
N SER A 581 -1.14 19.64 -5.74
CA SER A 581 -1.55 20.84 -6.48
C SER A 581 -2.34 21.84 -5.63
N ILE A 582 -2.58 21.56 -4.35
CA ILE A 582 -3.38 22.42 -3.47
C ILE A 582 -2.70 23.77 -3.23
N SER A 583 -3.47 24.86 -3.31
CA SER A 583 -3.01 26.23 -3.11
C SER A 583 -3.32 26.76 -1.71
N THR A 584 -3.05 28.05 -1.51
CA THR A 584 -3.41 28.78 -0.29
C THR A 584 -4.92 28.77 -0.05
N PHE A 585 -5.32 28.70 1.22
CA PHE A 585 -6.70 28.88 1.67
C PHE A 585 -6.73 30.09 2.59
N PHE A 586 -7.67 31.01 2.38
CA PHE A 586 -7.73 32.25 3.14
C PHE A 586 -8.72 32.21 4.31
N THR A 587 -9.64 31.25 4.28
CA THR A 587 -10.64 31.02 5.34
C THR A 587 -10.74 29.53 5.64
N PRO A 588 -11.15 29.14 6.86
CA PRO A 588 -11.67 27.79 7.08
C PRO A 588 -12.89 27.56 6.18
N LEU A 589 -13.27 26.30 5.96
CA LEU A 589 -14.43 25.94 5.14
C LEU A 589 -15.35 25.01 5.93
N ALA A 590 -16.57 25.45 6.22
CA ALA A 590 -17.60 24.67 6.91
C ALA A 590 -18.24 23.62 5.97
N LEU A 591 -17.48 22.58 5.61
CA LEU A 591 -17.84 21.63 4.57
C LEU A 591 -18.99 20.72 4.98
N GLU A 592 -19.05 20.31 6.26
CA GLU A 592 -20.12 19.46 6.75
C GLU A 592 -21.48 20.17 6.64
N ASP A 593 -21.57 21.41 7.14
CA ASP A 593 -22.79 22.20 7.06
C ASP A 593 -23.18 22.51 5.61
N ALA A 594 -22.19 22.89 4.78
CA ALA A 594 -22.42 23.18 3.38
C ALA A 594 -22.95 21.98 2.61
N PHE A 595 -22.42 20.79 2.91
CA PHE A 595 -22.95 19.55 2.37
C PHE A 595 -24.40 19.34 2.79
N LEU A 596 -24.76 19.54 4.06
CA LEU A 596 -26.14 19.36 4.54
C LEU A 596 -27.14 20.31 3.85
N VAL A 597 -26.72 21.54 3.56
CA VAL A 597 -27.49 22.53 2.79
C VAL A 597 -27.70 22.05 1.35
N GLN A 598 -26.62 21.70 0.65
CA GLN A 598 -26.71 21.25 -0.74
C GLN A 598 -27.41 19.88 -0.88
N ASP A 599 -27.26 19.00 0.10
CA ASP A 599 -27.95 17.71 0.14
C ASP A 599 -29.47 17.89 0.28
N ALA A 600 -29.93 18.87 1.06
CA ALA A 600 -31.35 19.19 1.17
C ALA A 600 -31.92 19.73 -0.15
N ALA A 601 -31.16 20.55 -0.88
CA ALA A 601 -31.60 21.13 -2.14
C ALA A 601 -31.52 20.16 -3.32
N ARG A 602 -30.51 19.27 -3.34
CA ARG A 602 -30.15 18.46 -4.52
C ARG A 602 -30.28 16.95 -4.29
N ALA A 603 -30.74 16.56 -3.11
CA ALA A 603 -30.98 15.18 -2.69
C ALA A 603 -29.78 14.25 -2.96
N ILE A 604 -28.55 14.72 -2.74
CA ILE A 604 -27.29 14.03 -3.12
C ILE A 604 -27.23 12.62 -2.52
N SER A 605 -27.49 12.50 -1.22
CA SER A 605 -27.52 11.27 -0.43
C SER A 605 -28.68 10.34 -0.76
N SER A 606 -29.72 10.86 -1.41
CA SER A 606 -30.91 10.09 -1.82
C SER A 606 -30.72 9.44 -3.19
N ARG A 607 -29.69 9.81 -3.95
CA ARG A 607 -29.41 9.23 -5.28
C ARG A 607 -28.94 7.77 -5.15
N ARG A 608 -29.28 6.95 -6.16
CA ARG A 608 -28.95 5.51 -6.20
C ARG A 608 -28.18 5.08 -7.43
N PHE A 609 -28.35 5.78 -8.54
CA PHE A 609 -27.69 5.48 -9.81
C PHE A 609 -26.58 6.47 -10.16
N VAL A 610 -26.60 7.65 -9.54
CA VAL A 610 -25.68 8.74 -9.85
C VAL A 610 -24.92 9.11 -8.58
N ALA A 611 -23.62 8.83 -8.57
CA ALA A 611 -22.72 9.23 -7.49
C ALA A 611 -22.61 10.77 -7.41
N PRO A 612 -22.18 11.32 -6.25
CA PRO A 612 -21.84 12.74 -6.16
C PRO A 612 -20.91 13.17 -7.30
N SER A 613 -21.35 14.16 -8.07
CA SER A 613 -20.65 14.63 -9.26
C SER A 613 -19.60 15.70 -8.92
N PHE A 614 -18.76 16.03 -9.90
CA PHE A 614 -17.82 17.16 -9.78
C PHE A 614 -18.57 18.46 -9.46
N ASN A 615 -19.73 18.68 -10.08
CA ASN A 615 -20.56 19.86 -9.85
C ASN A 615 -21.18 19.88 -8.45
N ASP A 616 -21.62 18.74 -7.92
CA ASP A 616 -22.16 18.70 -6.55
C ASP A 616 -21.10 19.15 -5.54
N ILE A 617 -19.86 18.67 -5.66
CA ILE A 617 -18.77 19.03 -4.75
C ILE A 617 -18.35 20.48 -4.94
N ARG A 618 -18.27 20.97 -6.18
CA ARG A 618 -18.01 22.38 -6.48
C ARG A 618 -18.99 23.31 -5.76
N LEU A 619 -20.28 22.97 -5.80
CA LEU A 619 -21.33 23.75 -5.16
C LEU A 619 -21.28 23.63 -3.64
N VAL A 620 -20.95 22.46 -3.08
CA VAL A 620 -20.69 22.32 -1.64
C VAL A 620 -19.53 23.21 -1.21
N LEU A 621 -18.44 23.27 -1.99
CA LEU A 621 -17.32 24.15 -1.68
C LEU A 621 -17.69 25.63 -1.78
N ASN A 622 -18.49 26.03 -2.78
CA ASN A 622 -19.03 27.39 -2.87
C ASN A 622 -19.84 27.74 -1.62
N THR A 623 -20.83 26.92 -1.24
CA THR A 623 -21.63 27.14 -0.02
C THR A 623 -20.75 27.18 1.23
N ALA A 624 -19.73 26.32 1.35
CA ALA A 624 -18.81 26.35 2.48
C ALA A 624 -18.02 27.65 2.56
N GLN A 625 -17.61 28.19 1.42
CA GLN A 625 -16.95 29.48 1.32
C GLN A 625 -17.88 30.63 1.73
N LEU A 626 -19.15 30.60 1.29
CA LEU A 626 -20.16 31.59 1.68
C LEU A 626 -20.45 31.55 3.18
N LEU A 627 -20.66 30.35 3.73
CA LEU A 627 -20.88 30.14 5.16
C LEU A 627 -19.71 30.72 5.97
N SER A 628 -18.47 30.53 5.51
CA SER A 628 -17.28 31.00 6.22
C SER A 628 -17.09 32.52 6.16
N LEU A 629 -17.57 33.17 5.10
CA LEU A 629 -17.50 34.63 4.91
C LEU A 629 -18.68 35.40 5.54
N ILE A 630 -19.85 34.78 5.62
CA ILE A 630 -21.09 35.44 6.09
C ILE A 630 -21.42 35.02 7.53
N ARG A 631 -21.16 33.75 7.89
CA ARG A 631 -21.45 33.16 9.18
C ARG A 631 -20.22 32.44 9.74
N PRO A 632 -19.13 33.18 10.06
CA PRO A 632 -17.98 32.56 10.67
C PRO A 632 -18.40 31.90 11.99
N LYS A 633 -18.51 30.56 12.00
CA LYS A 633 -18.72 29.81 13.24
C LYS A 633 -17.55 30.13 14.15
N ALA A 634 -17.82 30.51 15.40
CA ALA A 634 -16.82 30.39 16.45
C ALA A 634 -16.45 28.91 16.52
N THR A 635 -15.29 28.54 15.96
CA THR A 635 -14.88 27.15 15.87
C THR A 635 -14.90 26.53 17.26
N SER A 636 -15.70 25.47 17.40
CA SER A 636 -15.88 24.72 18.63
C SER A 636 -14.51 24.21 19.14
N LYS A 637 -14.11 24.66 20.33
CA LYS A 637 -13.14 24.02 21.23
C LYS A 637 -11.91 23.35 20.57
N SER A 638 -11.12 24.08 19.79
CA SER A 638 -9.76 23.63 19.44
C SER A 638 -8.74 24.17 20.43
N HIS A 639 -8.00 23.28 21.08
CA HIS A 639 -6.93 23.56 22.06
C HIS A 639 -5.64 24.04 21.37
N SER A 640 -5.66 25.20 20.72
CA SER A 640 -4.41 25.86 20.32
C SER A 640 -4.53 27.38 20.36
N ASN A 641 -3.56 28.01 21.04
CA ASN A 641 -3.39 29.45 21.21
C ASN A 641 -3.09 30.15 19.86
N GLY A 642 -4.10 30.30 19.01
CA GLY A 642 -3.98 31.08 17.79
C GLY A 642 -5.34 31.59 17.33
N SER A 643 -5.65 32.85 17.63
CA SER A 643 -6.84 33.54 17.12
C SER A 643 -6.84 33.50 15.58
N ILE A 644 -7.81 32.81 14.99
CA ILE A 644 -8.11 32.89 13.56
C ILE A 644 -9.01 34.13 13.37
N PRO A 645 -8.64 35.09 12.51
CA PRO A 645 -9.42 36.31 12.33
C PRO A 645 -10.82 35.99 11.80
N GLN A 646 -11.83 36.57 12.44
CA GLN A 646 -13.22 36.52 12.05
C GLN A 646 -13.38 37.32 10.75
N SER A 647 -13.55 36.66 9.61
CA SER A 647 -13.66 37.30 8.29
C SER A 647 -15.11 37.60 7.95
N GLN A 648 -15.40 38.86 7.59
CA GLN A 648 -16.66 39.27 6.97
C GLN A 648 -16.37 39.64 5.51
N ILE A 649 -17.34 39.45 4.61
CA ILE A 649 -17.17 39.88 3.23
C ILE A 649 -17.14 41.41 3.10
N GLU A 650 -16.07 41.93 2.50
CA GLU A 650 -15.88 43.37 2.27
C GLU A 650 -15.74 43.71 0.78
N LEU A 651 -15.21 42.78 -0.02
CA LEU A 651 -15.00 42.94 -1.45
C LEU A 651 -15.50 41.72 -2.23
N LEU A 652 -16.39 41.98 -3.18
CA LEU A 652 -16.76 41.05 -4.24
C LEU A 652 -16.04 41.44 -5.52
N THR A 653 -15.31 40.49 -6.09
CA THR A 653 -14.75 40.67 -7.43
C THR A 653 -15.41 39.70 -8.39
N PHE A 654 -15.68 40.14 -9.61
CA PHE A 654 -16.37 39.34 -10.61
C PHE A 654 -15.55 39.26 -11.87
N ASP A 655 -15.45 38.07 -12.44
CA ASP A 655 -15.12 37.97 -13.86
C ASP A 655 -16.27 38.49 -14.75
N GLY A 656 -15.96 38.81 -16.01
CA GLY A 656 -16.92 39.28 -17.00
C GLY A 656 -17.70 38.13 -17.67
N ASP A 657 -17.16 37.66 -18.79
CA ASP A 657 -17.82 36.71 -19.69
C ASP A 657 -18.08 35.34 -19.01
N VAL A 658 -19.26 34.76 -19.26
CA VAL A 658 -19.76 33.51 -18.67
C VAL A 658 -19.94 33.57 -17.13
N THR A 659 -19.64 34.71 -16.51
CA THR A 659 -19.79 34.98 -15.07
C THR A 659 -20.90 35.97 -14.76
N LEU A 660 -20.81 37.20 -15.29
CA LEU A 660 -21.86 38.23 -15.11
C LEU A 660 -22.88 38.23 -16.25
N TYR A 661 -22.46 37.83 -17.44
CA TYR A 661 -23.25 37.78 -18.66
C TYR A 661 -22.71 36.68 -19.59
N GLU A 662 -23.51 36.26 -20.57
CA GLU A 662 -23.09 35.26 -21.56
C GLU A 662 -21.88 35.73 -22.38
N ASP A 663 -21.14 34.79 -22.98
CA ASP A 663 -19.94 35.08 -23.77
C ASP A 663 -20.20 36.13 -24.87
N GLY A 664 -19.46 37.24 -24.83
CA GLY A 664 -19.59 38.37 -25.77
C GLY A 664 -20.82 39.26 -25.54
N ALA A 665 -21.63 38.99 -24.52
CA ALA A 665 -22.80 39.79 -24.19
C ALA A 665 -22.44 41.03 -23.34
N SER A 666 -23.47 41.79 -22.96
CA SER A 666 -23.39 43.03 -22.19
C SER A 666 -24.54 43.12 -21.18
N LEU A 667 -24.34 43.86 -20.08
CA LEU A 667 -25.38 44.22 -19.13
C LEU A 667 -26.12 45.46 -19.62
N LEU A 668 -27.38 45.29 -20.02
CA LEU A 668 -28.15 46.34 -20.68
C LEU A 668 -29.16 47.01 -19.74
N SER A 669 -29.89 46.23 -18.94
CA SER A 669 -30.86 46.79 -17.98
C SER A 669 -31.13 45.81 -16.82
N PRO A 670 -31.64 46.30 -15.67
CA PRO A 670 -32.01 45.44 -14.53
C PRO A 670 -33.08 44.38 -14.86
N GLU A 671 -33.97 44.66 -15.82
CA GLU A 671 -35.02 43.73 -16.26
C GLU A 671 -34.44 42.60 -17.11
N ALA A 672 -33.51 42.92 -18.02
CA ALA A 672 -32.84 41.95 -18.87
C ALA A 672 -31.78 41.14 -18.10
N ASN A 673 -31.13 41.77 -17.13
CA ASN A 673 -30.02 41.19 -16.37
C ASN A 673 -30.27 41.30 -14.85
N PRO A 674 -30.97 40.31 -14.25
CA PRO A 674 -31.35 40.34 -12.84
C PRO A 674 -30.18 40.40 -11.85
N VAL A 675 -28.93 40.19 -12.30
CA VAL A 675 -27.71 40.25 -11.49
C VAL A 675 -27.47 41.67 -10.98
N ILE A 676 -27.87 42.69 -11.76
CA ILE A 676 -27.70 44.09 -11.41
C ILE A 676 -28.37 44.40 -10.06
N ASN A 677 -29.59 43.89 -9.83
CA ASN A 677 -30.30 44.10 -8.56
C ASN A 677 -29.55 43.53 -7.35
N ARG A 678 -28.86 42.39 -7.52
CA ARG A 678 -28.05 41.79 -6.45
C ARG A 678 -26.78 42.60 -6.20
N LEU A 679 -26.13 43.09 -7.26
CA LEU A 679 -24.96 43.97 -7.12
C LEU A 679 -25.33 45.28 -6.39
N LEU A 680 -26.47 45.89 -6.73
CA LEU A 680 -27.00 47.06 -6.00
C LEU A 680 -27.28 46.75 -4.54
N HIS A 681 -27.85 45.57 -4.23
CA HIS A 681 -28.05 45.14 -2.85
C HIS A 681 -26.71 45.11 -2.07
N PHE A 682 -25.67 44.47 -2.62
CA PHE A 682 -24.36 44.42 -1.96
C PHE A 682 -23.71 45.80 -1.80
N LEU A 683 -23.81 46.69 -2.79
CA LEU A 683 -23.36 48.07 -2.65
C LEU A 683 -24.12 48.81 -1.53
N SER A 684 -25.42 48.54 -1.36
CA SER A 684 -26.25 49.19 -0.32
C SER A 684 -25.89 48.78 1.11
N VAL A 685 -25.23 47.64 1.27
CA VAL A 685 -24.69 47.15 2.57
C VAL A 685 -23.17 47.34 2.67
N ASP A 686 -22.63 48.33 1.94
CA ASP A 686 -21.21 48.73 1.95
C ASP A 686 -20.22 47.65 1.49
N VAL A 687 -20.65 46.64 0.74
CA VAL A 687 -19.71 45.72 0.07
C VAL A 687 -19.17 46.38 -1.19
N ARG A 688 -17.84 46.30 -1.38
CA ARG A 688 -17.16 46.85 -2.57
C ARG A 688 -17.27 45.86 -3.71
N ILE A 689 -17.41 46.36 -4.93
CA ILE A 689 -17.54 45.55 -6.13
C ILE A 689 -16.46 45.93 -7.13
N ALA A 690 -15.69 44.94 -7.59
CA ALA A 690 -14.74 45.10 -8.68
C ALA A 690 -15.04 44.13 -9.82
N ILE A 691 -15.23 44.63 -11.03
CA ILE A 691 -15.34 43.79 -12.22
C ILE A 691 -13.94 43.61 -12.80
N VAL A 692 -13.36 42.42 -12.68
CA VAL A 692 -12.01 42.07 -13.14
C VAL A 692 -12.13 41.25 -14.42
N THR A 693 -11.99 41.92 -15.56
CA THR A 693 -12.29 41.35 -16.88
C THR A 693 -11.06 41.29 -17.77
N ALA A 694 -10.98 40.23 -18.58
CA ALA A 694 -10.01 40.10 -19.66
C ALA A 694 -10.16 41.19 -20.74
N ALA A 695 -11.35 41.81 -20.84
CA ALA A 695 -11.57 42.92 -21.77
C ALA A 695 -10.70 44.14 -21.38
N GLY A 696 -9.67 44.42 -22.18
CA GLY A 696 -8.75 45.54 -22.01
C GLY A 696 -9.01 46.66 -23.03
N TYR A 697 -9.60 47.77 -22.58
CA TYR A 697 -9.83 48.99 -23.34
C TYR A 697 -9.17 50.18 -22.65
N THR A 698 -8.66 51.12 -23.44
CA THR A 698 -8.13 52.39 -22.94
C THR A 698 -9.23 53.44 -22.73
N HIS A 699 -10.33 53.33 -23.48
CA HIS A 699 -11.42 54.31 -23.49
C HIS A 699 -12.60 53.84 -22.62
N PRO A 700 -13.10 54.67 -21.67
CA PRO A 700 -14.23 54.32 -20.80
C PRO A 700 -15.52 53.95 -21.55
N GLN A 701 -15.73 54.51 -22.74
CA GLN A 701 -16.91 54.25 -23.57
C GLN A 701 -17.12 52.75 -23.87
N ASN A 702 -16.04 52.00 -24.10
CA ASN A 702 -16.14 50.58 -24.43
C ASN A 702 -16.58 49.74 -23.23
N TYR A 703 -16.12 50.09 -22.02
CA TYR A 703 -16.61 49.48 -20.79
C TYR A 703 -18.07 49.84 -20.53
N PHE A 704 -18.46 51.09 -20.80
CA PHE A 704 -19.84 51.53 -20.68
C PHE A 704 -20.76 50.74 -21.63
N ASN A 705 -20.37 50.51 -22.88
CA ASN A 705 -21.17 49.71 -23.81
C ASN A 705 -21.44 48.30 -23.26
N ARG A 706 -20.46 47.70 -22.55
CA ARG A 706 -20.62 46.37 -21.93
C ARG A 706 -21.39 46.38 -20.61
N LEU A 707 -21.34 47.48 -19.84
CA LEU A 707 -21.82 47.53 -18.45
C LEU A 707 -22.89 48.62 -18.22
N SER A 708 -23.44 49.19 -19.29
CA SER A 708 -24.33 50.36 -19.25
C SER A 708 -25.50 50.18 -18.28
N GLY A 709 -26.14 49.02 -18.27
CA GLY A 709 -27.24 48.71 -17.36
C GLY A 709 -26.87 48.80 -15.89
N LEU A 710 -25.68 48.32 -15.50
CA LEU A 710 -25.20 48.41 -14.12
C LEU A 710 -24.81 49.86 -13.77
N LEU A 711 -24.05 50.53 -14.64
CA LEU A 711 -23.54 51.87 -14.38
C LEU A 711 -24.68 52.89 -14.27
N LEU A 712 -25.66 52.83 -15.17
CA LEU A 712 -26.85 53.68 -15.11
C LEU A 712 -27.69 53.36 -13.87
N ALA A 713 -27.88 52.09 -13.53
CA ALA A 713 -28.62 51.72 -12.32
C ALA A 713 -27.94 52.22 -11.03
N VAL A 714 -26.60 52.23 -10.95
CA VAL A 714 -25.87 52.84 -9.81
C VAL A 714 -26.03 54.37 -9.81
N LYS A 715 -25.94 55.01 -10.98
CA LYS A 715 -26.11 56.47 -11.12
C LYS A 715 -27.51 56.91 -10.69
N GLU A 716 -28.55 56.25 -11.20
CA GLU A 716 -29.97 56.56 -10.99
C GLU A 716 -30.50 56.07 -9.64
N SER A 717 -29.78 55.16 -8.96
CA SER A 717 -30.20 54.66 -7.65
C SER A 717 -30.38 55.80 -6.64
N THR A 718 -31.55 55.81 -6.00
CA THR A 718 -31.91 56.67 -4.86
C THR A 718 -31.62 56.01 -3.51
N THR A 719 -31.31 54.72 -3.50
CA THR A 719 -31.04 53.95 -2.28
C THR A 719 -29.56 53.97 -1.89
N LEU A 720 -28.65 54.12 -2.87
CA LEU A 720 -27.21 54.17 -2.63
C LEU A 720 -26.73 55.58 -2.26
N THR A 721 -25.93 55.67 -1.20
CA THR A 721 -25.21 56.91 -0.86
C THR A 721 -24.09 57.21 -1.86
N ALA A 722 -23.64 58.47 -1.95
CA ALA A 722 -22.51 58.84 -2.83
C ALA A 722 -21.24 58.02 -2.54
N LYS A 723 -20.98 57.71 -1.27
CA LYS A 723 -19.87 56.82 -0.86
C LYS A 723 -20.07 55.40 -1.39
N GLN A 724 -21.27 54.84 -1.27
CA GLN A 724 -21.58 53.50 -1.77
C GLN A 724 -21.50 53.43 -3.30
N LYS A 725 -21.89 54.49 -4.03
CA LYS A 725 -21.71 54.55 -5.49
C LYS A 725 -20.22 54.46 -5.89
N SER A 726 -19.33 55.06 -5.09
CA SER A 726 -17.87 54.99 -5.32
C SER A 726 -17.24 53.63 -5.02
N ASN A 727 -18.00 52.67 -4.45
CA ASN A 727 -17.52 51.32 -4.16
C ASN A 727 -17.52 50.38 -5.40
N LEU A 728 -17.81 50.90 -6.60
CA LEU A 728 -17.76 50.16 -7.86
C LEU A 728 -16.51 50.54 -8.68
N VAL A 729 -15.71 49.55 -9.05
CA VAL A 729 -14.56 49.71 -9.96
C VAL A 729 -14.54 48.65 -11.06
N VAL A 730 -13.86 48.95 -12.16
CA VAL A 730 -13.61 48.02 -13.27
C VAL A 730 -12.11 47.90 -13.46
N MET A 731 -11.59 46.68 -13.30
CA MET A 731 -10.23 46.29 -13.63
C MET A 731 -10.22 45.60 -15.00
N GLY A 732 -9.66 46.28 -15.99
CA GLY A 732 -9.65 45.86 -17.38
C GLY A 732 -8.33 45.27 -17.83
N GLY A 733 -8.40 44.33 -18.77
CA GLY A 733 -7.23 43.59 -19.28
C GLY A 733 -6.53 42.84 -18.16
N GLU A 734 -7.32 42.20 -17.30
CA GLU A 734 -6.92 41.47 -16.09
C GLU A 734 -6.28 42.31 -14.98
N SER A 735 -5.23 43.08 -15.30
CA SER A 735 -4.47 43.94 -14.37
C SER A 735 -3.84 45.16 -15.06
N ASN A 736 -4.45 45.61 -16.16
CA ASN A 736 -3.86 46.62 -17.05
C ASN A 736 -4.46 48.02 -16.87
N TYR A 737 -5.78 48.12 -16.69
CA TYR A 737 -6.49 49.39 -16.61
C TYR A 737 -7.43 49.42 -15.40
N LEU A 738 -7.42 50.50 -14.61
CA LEU A 738 -8.37 50.71 -13.52
C LEU A 738 -9.30 51.89 -13.86
N LEU A 739 -10.60 51.61 -13.87
CA LEU A 739 -11.64 52.62 -14.01
C LEU A 739 -12.49 52.63 -12.74
N VAL A 740 -12.82 53.84 -12.28
CA VAL A 740 -13.62 54.05 -11.08
C VAL A 740 -14.97 54.64 -11.48
N PHE A 741 -16.04 54.24 -10.79
CA PHE A 741 -17.34 54.85 -11.00
C PHE A 741 -17.31 56.35 -10.65
N ASP A 742 -17.85 57.17 -11.54
CA ASP A 742 -17.92 58.62 -11.40
C ASP A 742 -19.20 59.11 -12.07
N ASP A 743 -20.18 59.56 -11.28
CA ASP A 743 -21.51 59.95 -11.77
C ASP A 743 -21.48 61.22 -12.64
N THR A 744 -20.42 62.02 -12.52
CA THR A 744 -20.18 63.24 -13.31
C THR A 744 -19.50 62.96 -14.65
N ALA A 745 -18.87 61.80 -14.82
CA ALA A 745 -18.22 61.42 -16.08
C ALA A 745 -19.26 61.05 -17.16
N GLU A 746 -18.96 61.37 -18.42
CA GLU A 746 -19.85 61.13 -19.58
C GLU A 746 -20.34 59.68 -19.67
N HIS A 747 -19.46 58.73 -19.36
CA HIS A 747 -19.73 57.29 -19.42
C HIS A 747 -19.77 56.63 -18.03
N CYS A 748 -20.03 57.42 -16.98
CA CYS A 748 -20.09 56.97 -15.58
C CYS A 748 -18.79 56.31 -15.05
N LEU A 749 -17.69 56.40 -15.80
CA LEU A 749 -16.42 55.77 -15.51
C LEU A 749 -15.29 56.76 -15.77
N ARG A 750 -14.37 56.88 -14.81
CA ARG A 750 -13.17 57.70 -14.92
C ARG A 750 -11.93 56.81 -14.89
N TYR A 751 -11.06 57.00 -15.88
CA TYR A 751 -9.76 56.33 -15.91
C TYR A 751 -8.86 56.80 -14.76
N THR A 752 -8.19 55.85 -14.11
CA THR A 752 -7.21 56.15 -13.06
C THR A 752 -5.80 55.81 -13.54
N HIS A 753 -4.91 56.80 -13.46
CA HIS A 753 -3.52 56.66 -13.88
C HIS A 753 -2.82 55.49 -13.17
N ARG A 754 -2.11 54.66 -13.96
CA ARG A 754 -1.51 53.39 -13.53
C ARG A 754 -0.71 53.46 -12.23
N ARG A 755 0.13 54.48 -12.07
CA ARG A 755 0.98 54.68 -10.86
C ARG A 755 0.20 54.79 -9.54
N ASN A 756 -1.11 55.05 -9.58
CA ASN A 756 -1.89 55.26 -8.36
C ASN A 756 -2.38 53.95 -7.72
N TRP A 757 -2.37 52.82 -8.44
CA TRP A 757 -3.02 51.59 -7.99
C TRP A 757 -2.18 50.32 -8.17
N ILE A 758 -1.13 50.36 -9.01
CA ILE A 758 -0.28 49.19 -9.23
C ILE A 758 0.38 48.69 -7.94
N LEU A 759 0.69 47.40 -7.96
CA LEU A 759 1.39 46.69 -6.87
C LEU A 759 2.90 46.91 -6.96
N ASP A 760 3.59 46.69 -5.85
CA ASP A 760 5.03 46.95 -5.73
C ASP A 760 5.84 46.11 -6.73
N VAL A 761 5.42 44.86 -6.97
CA VAL A 761 6.02 43.97 -7.97
C VAL A 761 5.85 44.45 -9.41
N MET A 762 4.84 45.29 -9.70
CA MET A 762 4.58 45.79 -11.05
C MET A 762 5.45 47.01 -11.38
N TYR A 763 6.04 47.67 -10.37
CA TYR A 763 6.98 48.77 -10.58
C TYR A 763 8.33 48.30 -11.13
N THR A 764 8.68 47.04 -10.93
CA THR A 764 9.96 46.48 -11.40
C THR A 764 9.93 46.10 -12.88
N TRP A 765 8.76 46.13 -13.53
CA TRP A 765 8.62 45.76 -14.93
C TRP A 765 9.05 46.93 -15.82
N THR A 766 10.19 46.78 -16.50
CA THR A 766 10.69 47.79 -17.44
C THR A 766 9.96 47.70 -18.78
N GLU A 767 9.97 48.80 -19.53
CA GLU A 767 9.32 48.85 -20.85
C GLU A 767 9.97 47.86 -21.82
N GLU A 768 11.29 47.73 -21.77
CA GLU A 768 12.04 46.79 -22.62
C GLU A 768 11.64 45.34 -22.34
N ALA A 769 11.40 44.99 -21.07
CA ALA A 769 10.95 43.67 -20.70
C ALA A 769 9.50 43.41 -21.15
N ILE A 770 8.62 44.40 -21.07
CA ILE A 770 7.24 44.28 -21.56
C ILE A 770 7.22 44.09 -23.08
N GLN A 771 7.95 44.92 -23.82
CA GLN A 771 8.02 44.80 -25.28
C GLN A 771 8.61 43.44 -25.67
N SER A 772 9.67 42.99 -24.99
CA SER A 772 10.25 41.67 -25.23
C SER A 772 9.26 40.51 -25.04
N LEU A 773 8.39 40.55 -24.03
CA LEU A 773 7.35 39.53 -23.82
C LEU A 773 6.35 39.52 -24.98
N LEU A 774 5.84 40.71 -25.31
CA LEU A 774 4.82 40.86 -26.31
C LEU A 774 5.37 40.52 -27.72
N ASP A 775 6.64 40.77 -28.02
CA ASP A 775 7.27 40.42 -29.31
C ASP A 775 7.36 38.91 -29.52
N VAL A 776 7.72 38.16 -28.47
CA VAL A 776 7.72 36.68 -28.50
C VAL A 776 6.31 36.16 -28.74
N ALA A 777 5.33 36.74 -28.06
CA ALA A 777 3.93 36.36 -28.18
C ALA A 777 3.36 36.70 -29.57
N GLU A 778 3.67 37.88 -30.10
CA GLU A 778 3.29 38.33 -31.43
C GLU A 778 3.82 37.40 -32.52
N THR A 779 5.10 37.04 -32.44
CA THR A 779 5.72 36.07 -33.34
C THR A 779 5.01 34.70 -33.27
N ALA A 780 4.64 34.26 -32.06
CA ALA A 780 3.91 33.02 -31.87
C ALA A 780 2.51 33.08 -32.50
N PHE A 781 1.78 34.18 -32.32
CA PHE A 781 0.49 34.41 -32.97
C PHE A 781 0.59 34.43 -34.49
N GLU A 782 1.60 35.10 -35.06
CA GLU A 782 1.85 35.07 -36.50
C GLU A 782 2.13 33.65 -37.02
N SER A 783 2.89 32.86 -36.24
CA SER A 783 3.14 31.46 -36.57
C SER A 783 1.83 30.66 -36.55
N CYS A 784 0.97 30.85 -35.55
CA CYS A 784 -0.35 30.21 -35.49
C CYS A 784 -1.22 30.59 -36.69
N ILE A 785 -1.26 31.87 -37.08
CA ILE A 785 -2.00 32.33 -38.26
C ILE A 785 -1.52 31.58 -39.52
N LYS A 786 -0.21 31.49 -39.72
CA LYS A 786 0.39 30.81 -40.89
C LYS A 786 0.14 29.31 -40.87
N THR A 787 0.39 28.65 -39.73
CA THR A 787 0.32 27.18 -39.60
C THR A 787 -1.10 26.65 -39.58
N LEU A 788 -2.02 27.33 -38.90
CA LEU A 788 -3.43 26.92 -38.81
C LEU A 788 -4.30 27.55 -39.92
N HIS A 789 -3.68 28.31 -40.84
CA HIS A 789 -4.35 29.07 -41.91
C HIS A 789 -5.52 29.92 -41.40
N LEU A 790 -5.31 30.60 -40.26
CA LEU A 790 -6.37 31.40 -39.63
C LEU A 790 -6.64 32.65 -40.46
N GLN A 791 -7.92 32.93 -40.70
CA GLN A 791 -8.35 34.21 -41.27
C GLN A 791 -8.42 35.29 -40.18
N ALA A 792 -7.26 35.59 -39.59
CA ALA A 792 -7.11 36.47 -38.45
C ALA A 792 -6.02 37.52 -38.68
N LYS A 793 -6.10 38.63 -37.95
CA LYS A 793 -5.08 39.68 -37.90
C LYS A 793 -4.55 39.81 -36.48
N VAL A 794 -3.29 40.19 -36.35
CA VAL A 794 -2.67 40.52 -35.07
C VAL A 794 -3.10 41.93 -34.63
N LEU A 795 -3.37 42.09 -33.33
CA LEU A 795 -3.57 43.38 -32.68
C LEU A 795 -2.58 43.52 -31.52
N ARG A 796 -1.67 44.49 -31.62
CA ARG A 796 -0.73 44.88 -30.57
C ARG A 796 -1.26 46.08 -29.79
N LYS A 797 -1.32 45.97 -28.47
CA LYS A 797 -1.67 47.03 -27.51
C LYS A 797 -0.46 47.31 -26.61
N GLU A 798 -0.55 48.35 -25.77
CA GLU A 798 0.52 48.74 -24.83
C GLU A 798 0.93 47.57 -23.90
N ARG A 799 -0.03 46.75 -23.46
CA ARG A 799 0.18 45.69 -22.46
C ARG A 799 -0.47 44.36 -22.83
N ALA A 800 -0.79 44.18 -24.11
CA ALA A 800 -1.40 42.96 -24.60
C ALA A 800 -1.12 42.79 -26.09
N VAL A 801 -1.10 41.55 -26.57
CA VAL A 801 -1.07 41.23 -27.99
C VAL A 801 -1.95 40.03 -28.26
N GLY A 802 -2.64 40.01 -29.39
CA GLY A 802 -3.57 38.94 -29.70
C GLY A 802 -3.94 38.89 -31.16
N ILE A 803 -4.85 37.96 -31.48
CA ILE A 803 -5.43 37.81 -32.82
C ILE A 803 -6.94 37.95 -32.76
N TYR A 804 -7.51 38.52 -33.82
CA TYR A 804 -8.95 38.65 -34.01
C TYR A 804 -9.31 38.32 -35.47
N ALA A 805 -10.57 37.95 -35.73
CA ALA A 805 -11.03 37.65 -37.08
C ALA A 805 -10.81 38.84 -38.05
N ALA A 806 -10.31 38.57 -39.25
CA ALA A 806 -9.92 39.61 -40.21
C ALA A 806 -11.10 40.46 -40.72
N ASP A 807 -12.31 39.89 -40.67
CA ASP A 807 -13.61 40.47 -40.98
C ASP A 807 -14.67 39.93 -39.99
N GLN A 808 -15.71 40.72 -39.71
CA GLN A 808 -16.81 40.36 -38.80
C GLN A 808 -17.69 39.21 -39.32
N SER A 809 -17.65 38.93 -40.63
CA SER A 809 -18.36 37.80 -41.25
C SER A 809 -17.69 36.44 -40.99
N ILE A 810 -16.43 36.44 -40.52
CA ILE A 810 -15.60 35.26 -40.33
C ILE A 810 -15.56 34.92 -38.85
N LYS A 811 -15.83 33.65 -38.51
CA LYS A 811 -15.72 33.15 -37.13
C LYS A 811 -14.59 32.13 -37.04
N LEU A 812 -13.68 32.35 -36.10
CA LEU A 812 -12.67 31.37 -35.74
C LEU A 812 -13.33 30.29 -34.88
N ASN A 813 -13.09 29.02 -35.19
CA ASN A 813 -13.67 27.92 -34.44
C ASN A 813 -12.98 27.77 -33.09
N ARG A 814 -13.72 27.28 -32.08
CA ARG A 814 -13.22 27.15 -30.71
C ARG A 814 -11.92 26.34 -30.65
N GLU A 815 -11.82 25.27 -31.44
CA GLU A 815 -10.63 24.42 -31.50
C GLU A 815 -9.40 25.19 -31.99
N GLN A 816 -9.56 26.11 -32.96
CA GLN A 816 -8.48 26.95 -33.47
C GLN A 816 -8.02 27.97 -32.43
N LEU A 817 -8.97 28.58 -31.71
CA LEU A 817 -8.69 29.53 -30.64
C LEU A 817 -7.95 28.85 -29.48
N GLU A 818 -8.42 27.66 -29.06
CA GLU A 818 -7.79 26.86 -28.01
C GLU A 818 -6.38 26.38 -28.40
N GLU A 819 -6.20 25.91 -29.64
CA GLU A 819 -4.87 25.52 -30.15
C GLU A 819 -3.92 26.72 -30.11
N THR A 820 -4.40 27.89 -30.55
CA THR A 820 -3.60 29.13 -30.52
C THR A 820 -3.20 29.51 -29.10
N VAL A 821 -4.12 29.44 -28.13
CA VAL A 821 -3.79 29.69 -26.70
C VAL A 821 -2.66 28.79 -26.24
N LEU A 822 -2.77 27.47 -26.49
CA LEU A 822 -1.80 26.49 -26.02
C LEU A 822 -0.43 26.68 -26.68
N VAL A 823 -0.39 26.92 -27.99
CA VAL A 823 0.86 27.17 -28.72
C VAL A 823 1.54 28.44 -28.22
N VAL A 824 0.81 29.55 -28.12
CA VAL A 824 1.36 30.82 -27.66
C VAL A 824 1.86 30.69 -26.22
N GLN A 825 1.08 30.08 -25.33
CA GLN A 825 1.51 29.82 -23.96
C GLN A 825 2.79 28.98 -23.93
N GLN A 826 2.85 27.88 -24.68
CA GLN A 826 4.02 27.01 -24.73
C GLN A 826 5.27 27.71 -25.27
N VAL A 827 5.13 28.54 -26.33
CA VAL A 827 6.23 29.30 -26.92
C VAL A 827 6.78 30.31 -25.93
N VAL A 828 5.90 31.08 -25.28
CA VAL A 828 6.30 32.08 -24.27
C VAL A 828 6.94 31.37 -23.07
N GLU A 829 6.34 30.31 -22.52
CA GLU A 829 6.91 29.55 -21.40
C GLU A 829 8.28 28.94 -21.76
N SER A 830 8.44 28.43 -22.99
CA SER A 830 9.72 27.88 -23.46
C SER A 830 10.80 28.95 -23.57
N SER A 831 10.43 30.17 -23.96
CA SER A 831 11.37 31.29 -24.05
C SER A 831 11.97 31.68 -22.69
N LEU A 832 11.25 31.48 -21.59
CA LEU A 832 11.72 31.78 -20.23
C LEU A 832 12.96 30.96 -19.82
N PHE A 833 13.17 29.79 -20.44
CA PHE A 833 14.30 28.90 -20.17
C PHE A 833 15.49 29.12 -21.10
N ALA A 834 15.41 30.08 -22.03
CA ALA A 834 16.51 30.41 -22.91
C ALA A 834 17.72 30.95 -22.13
N THR A 835 18.93 30.68 -22.64
CA THR A 835 20.19 31.19 -22.08
C THR A 835 20.92 32.06 -23.12
N PRO A 836 21.21 33.34 -22.83
CA PRO A 836 20.93 34.07 -21.58
C PRO A 836 19.42 34.29 -21.35
N LYS A 837 19.03 34.44 -20.07
CA LYS A 837 17.62 34.65 -19.70
C LYS A 837 17.07 35.91 -20.37
N PRO A 838 15.88 35.85 -20.98
CA PRO A 838 15.30 37.03 -21.60
C PRO A 838 14.86 38.05 -20.55
N ALA A 839 14.78 39.33 -20.97
CA ALA A 839 14.41 40.44 -20.10
C ALA A 839 13.02 40.24 -19.45
N HIS A 840 12.09 39.62 -20.17
CA HIS A 840 10.72 39.36 -19.70
C HIS A 840 10.59 38.17 -18.73
N SER A 841 11.67 37.49 -18.37
CA SER A 841 11.62 36.24 -17.59
C SER A 841 10.93 36.33 -16.20
N HIS A 842 10.75 37.54 -15.68
CA HIS A 842 10.13 37.82 -14.39
C HIS A 842 8.71 38.42 -14.49
N ILE A 843 8.21 38.66 -15.70
CA ILE A 843 6.90 39.26 -15.94
C ILE A 843 5.85 38.14 -16.06
N PRO A 844 4.85 38.08 -15.17
CA PRO A 844 3.73 37.17 -15.33
C PRO A 844 2.89 37.56 -16.55
N PHE A 845 2.27 36.58 -17.19
CA PHE A 845 1.40 36.77 -18.34
C PHE A 845 0.24 35.77 -18.30
N THR A 846 -0.80 36.08 -19.06
CA THR A 846 -1.96 35.22 -19.21
C THR A 846 -2.36 35.15 -20.67
N VAL A 847 -2.55 33.95 -21.20
CA VAL A 847 -3.09 33.73 -22.56
C VAL A 847 -4.48 33.16 -22.43
N PHE A 848 -5.46 33.73 -23.11
CA PHE A 848 -6.85 33.30 -22.98
C PHE A 848 -7.60 33.33 -24.31
N ASN A 849 -8.59 32.46 -24.38
CA ASN A 849 -9.55 32.38 -25.47
C ASN A 849 -10.75 33.28 -25.12
N GLY A 850 -10.97 34.34 -25.90
CA GLY A 850 -12.09 35.27 -25.74
C GLY A 850 -13.33 34.89 -26.56
N GLY A 851 -13.43 33.65 -27.03
CA GLY A 851 -14.58 33.12 -27.77
C GLY A 851 -14.61 33.49 -29.25
N ALA A 852 -14.07 34.67 -29.60
CA ALA A 852 -13.89 35.13 -30.99
C ALA A 852 -12.45 35.58 -31.31
N ASP A 853 -11.64 35.80 -30.27
CA ASP A 853 -10.26 36.26 -30.33
C ASP A 853 -9.38 35.50 -29.31
N VAL A 854 -8.06 35.66 -29.44
CA VAL A 854 -7.09 35.14 -28.48
C VAL A 854 -6.12 36.25 -28.11
N PHE A 855 -5.92 36.50 -26.83
CA PHE A 855 -4.99 37.52 -26.35
C PHE A 855 -4.03 36.95 -25.32
N LEU A 856 -2.80 37.48 -25.35
CA LEU A 856 -1.86 37.44 -24.25
C LEU A 856 -1.85 38.83 -23.59
N ASP A 857 -2.15 38.85 -22.29
CA ASP A 857 -2.08 40.03 -21.44
C ASP A 857 -0.84 39.99 -20.56
N VAL A 858 -0.20 41.15 -20.36
CA VAL A 858 0.85 41.34 -19.36
C VAL A 858 0.21 41.38 -17.98
N GLY A 859 0.65 40.49 -17.09
CA GLY A 859 0.05 40.26 -15.78
C GLY A 859 -0.98 39.13 -15.78
N ASP A 860 -1.66 38.98 -14.65
CA ASP A 860 -2.71 37.99 -14.47
C ASP A 860 -3.82 38.50 -13.53
N LYS A 861 -4.94 37.77 -13.48
CA LYS A 861 -6.12 38.13 -12.68
C LYS A 861 -5.81 38.26 -11.20
N SER A 862 -4.82 37.53 -10.68
CA SER A 862 -4.41 37.60 -9.28
C SER A 862 -3.89 38.98 -8.91
N LEU A 863 -3.15 39.62 -9.83
CA LEU A 863 -2.64 40.98 -9.66
C LEU A 863 -3.77 42.01 -9.77
N GLY A 864 -4.76 41.76 -10.64
CA GLY A 864 -5.96 42.59 -10.75
C GLY A 864 -6.76 42.62 -9.45
N VAL A 865 -7.02 41.45 -8.88
CA VAL A 865 -7.72 41.31 -7.59
C VAL A 865 -6.94 41.98 -6.46
N GLN A 866 -5.62 41.75 -6.37
CA GLN A 866 -4.76 42.38 -5.36
C GLN A 866 -4.72 43.91 -5.51
N ALA A 867 -4.71 44.43 -6.74
CA ALA A 867 -4.79 45.85 -6.99
C ALA A 867 -6.14 46.44 -6.52
N CYS A 868 -7.26 45.73 -6.73
CA CYS A 868 -8.56 46.12 -6.18
C CYS A 868 -8.57 46.10 -4.64
N GLN A 869 -8.00 45.08 -4.02
CA GLN A 869 -7.83 45.01 -2.56
C GLN A 869 -7.04 46.21 -2.02
N LYS A 870 -5.90 46.55 -2.65
CA LYS A 870 -5.08 47.72 -2.32
C LYS A 870 -5.86 49.03 -2.53
N TRP A 871 -6.57 49.15 -3.64
CA TRP A 871 -7.35 50.33 -4.00
C TRP A 871 -8.39 50.69 -2.93
N PHE A 872 -9.11 49.69 -2.43
CA PHE A 872 -10.11 49.88 -1.39
C PHE A 872 -9.55 49.96 0.05
N GLY A 873 -8.24 50.24 0.20
CA GLY A 873 -7.61 50.45 1.50
C GLY A 873 -6.92 49.23 2.10
N GLY A 874 -6.60 48.22 1.30
CA GLY A 874 -5.88 47.01 1.75
C GLY A 874 -6.80 45.94 2.33
N ILE A 875 -7.93 45.67 1.66
CA ILE A 875 -8.86 44.61 2.05
C ILE A 875 -8.15 43.25 2.03
N GLN A 876 -8.35 42.45 3.08
CA GLN A 876 -7.67 41.17 3.21
C GLN A 876 -8.19 40.13 2.20
N PRO A 877 -7.32 39.23 1.70
CA PRO A 877 -7.73 38.07 0.89
C PRO A 877 -8.84 37.21 1.50
N SER A 878 -8.85 37.07 2.82
CA SER A 878 -9.88 36.34 3.58
C SER A 878 -11.23 37.04 3.65
N SER A 879 -11.30 38.32 3.29
CA SER A 879 -12.52 39.15 3.26
C SER A 879 -12.91 39.52 1.81
N THR A 880 -12.24 38.91 0.84
CA THR A 880 -12.47 39.09 -0.60
C THR A 880 -12.95 37.78 -1.22
N LEU A 881 -14.05 37.84 -1.97
CA LEU A 881 -14.56 36.72 -2.76
C LEU A 881 -14.49 37.06 -4.25
N HIS A 882 -13.75 36.28 -5.03
CA HIS A 882 -13.78 36.30 -6.48
C HIS A 882 -14.82 35.31 -7.02
N VAL A 883 -15.75 35.80 -7.83
CA VAL A 883 -16.79 35.01 -8.48
C VAL A 883 -16.43 34.94 -9.95
N GLY A 884 -16.20 33.75 -10.48
CA GLY A 884 -15.81 33.59 -11.90
C GLY A 884 -14.72 32.56 -12.19
N ASP A 885 -14.40 31.67 -11.26
CA ASP A 885 -13.39 30.64 -11.48
C ASP A 885 -13.94 29.50 -12.36
N GLN A 886 -13.65 29.53 -13.67
CA GLN A 886 -14.18 28.59 -14.66
C GLN A 886 -13.14 27.52 -15.06
N PHE A 887 -13.52 26.24 -15.03
CA PHE A 887 -12.64 25.10 -15.37
C PHE A 887 -12.60 24.73 -16.87
N LEU A 888 -13.50 25.28 -17.69
CA LEU A 888 -13.76 24.83 -19.05
C LEU A 888 -13.02 25.62 -20.14
N SER A 889 -12.33 26.71 -19.78
CA SER A 889 -11.56 27.56 -20.69
C SER A 889 -10.07 27.18 -20.69
N GLY A 890 -9.48 27.02 -21.88
CA GLY A 890 -8.09 26.56 -22.04
C GLY A 890 -7.01 27.53 -21.56
N GLY A 891 -7.36 28.76 -21.18
CA GLY A 891 -6.41 29.81 -20.78
C GLY A 891 -6.09 29.91 -19.29
N GLY A 892 -6.90 29.30 -18.41
CA GLY A 892 -6.67 29.33 -16.96
C GLY A 892 -6.50 30.74 -16.35
N ASN A 893 -7.06 31.77 -16.98
CA ASN A 893 -6.99 33.16 -16.53
C ASN A 893 -7.66 33.33 -15.16
N ASP A 894 -8.82 32.69 -14.98
CA ASP A 894 -9.59 32.79 -13.73
C ASP A 894 -8.94 32.04 -12.56
N PHE A 895 -8.28 30.92 -12.86
CA PHE A 895 -7.60 30.08 -11.87
C PHE A 895 -6.58 30.87 -11.04
N LYS A 896 -5.95 31.89 -11.64
CA LYS A 896 -4.95 32.73 -10.97
C LYS A 896 -5.56 33.52 -9.80
N ALA A 897 -6.84 33.86 -9.82
CA ALA A 897 -7.48 34.58 -8.72
C ALA A 897 -7.39 33.84 -7.36
N ARG A 898 -7.28 32.51 -7.37
CA ARG A 898 -7.14 31.68 -6.17
C ARG A 898 -5.88 31.93 -5.35
N SER A 899 -4.85 32.53 -5.94
CA SER A 899 -3.65 32.92 -5.18
C SER A 899 -3.82 34.27 -4.48
N ALA A 900 -4.86 35.03 -4.81
CA ALA A 900 -5.09 36.39 -4.31
C ALA A 900 -6.24 36.50 -3.30
N CYS A 901 -7.25 35.62 -3.38
CA CYS A 901 -8.43 35.68 -2.50
C CYS A 901 -9.23 34.37 -2.49
N CYS A 902 -10.32 34.35 -1.70
CA CYS A 902 -11.30 33.27 -1.75
C CYS A 902 -12.00 33.27 -3.12
N CYS A 903 -12.30 32.10 -3.68
CA CYS A 903 -12.97 32.00 -4.98
C CYS A 903 -14.27 31.19 -4.90
N ALA A 904 -15.27 31.60 -5.68
CA ALA A 904 -16.46 30.83 -5.99
C ALA A 904 -16.39 30.38 -7.46
N TRP A 905 -16.58 29.09 -7.67
CA TRP A 905 -16.59 28.50 -8.99
C TRP A 905 -17.94 28.66 -9.65
N ILE A 906 -17.94 29.18 -10.87
CA ILE A 906 -19.15 29.46 -11.64
C ILE A 906 -19.05 28.78 -12.99
N ALA A 907 -20.15 28.18 -13.47
CA ALA A 907 -20.22 27.62 -14.80
C ALA A 907 -21.10 28.42 -15.77
N SER A 908 -21.89 29.38 -15.26
CA SER A 908 -22.75 30.25 -16.06
C SER A 908 -23.22 31.47 -15.26
N PRO A 909 -23.73 32.53 -15.93
CA PRO A 909 -24.32 33.68 -15.25
C PRO A 909 -25.50 33.32 -14.33
N THR A 910 -26.23 32.24 -14.65
CA THR A 910 -27.33 31.74 -13.81
C THR A 910 -26.83 31.22 -12.46
N GLU A 911 -25.65 30.61 -12.42
CA GLU A 911 -25.04 30.17 -11.15
C GLU A 911 -24.54 31.35 -10.32
N THR A 912 -24.05 32.42 -10.95
CA THR A 912 -23.72 33.67 -10.25
C THR A 912 -24.95 34.23 -9.55
N LEU A 913 -26.10 34.25 -10.21
CA LEU A 913 -27.37 34.67 -9.59
C LEU A 913 -27.72 33.81 -8.38
N ALA A 914 -27.69 32.48 -8.54
CA ALA A 914 -28.00 31.56 -7.46
C ALA A 914 -27.05 31.71 -6.26
N LEU A 915 -25.75 31.91 -6.52
CA LEU A 915 -24.74 32.17 -5.50
C LEU A 915 -25.07 33.45 -4.72
N LEU A 916 -25.36 34.55 -5.42
CA LEU A 916 -25.68 35.83 -4.79
C LEU A 916 -27.00 35.76 -4.00
N ASP A 917 -28.01 35.06 -4.50
CA ASP A 917 -29.28 34.85 -3.78
C ASP A 917 -29.05 34.01 -2.51
N GLU A 918 -28.21 32.97 -2.57
CA GLU A 918 -27.82 32.17 -1.41
C GLU A 918 -27.07 33.02 -0.37
N MET A 919 -26.16 33.89 -0.82
CA MET A 919 -25.46 34.84 0.05
C MET A 919 -26.42 35.77 0.79
N ILE A 920 -27.39 36.35 0.07
CA ILE A 920 -28.40 37.26 0.67
C ILE A 920 -29.25 36.50 1.69
N ALA A 921 -29.70 35.29 1.37
CA ALA A 921 -30.49 34.46 2.29
C ALA A 921 -29.72 34.08 3.57
N LEU A 922 -28.43 33.73 3.44
CA LEU A 922 -27.56 33.44 4.58
C LEU A 922 -27.28 34.67 5.45
N GLY A 923 -27.18 35.85 4.82
CA GLY A 923 -27.02 37.13 5.51
C GLY A 923 -28.27 37.52 6.31
N ALA A 924 -29.45 37.45 5.69
CA ALA A 924 -30.72 37.79 6.35
C ALA A 924 -31.02 36.89 7.57
N SER A 925 -30.74 35.59 7.45
CA SER A 925 -30.94 34.67 8.55
C SER A 925 -29.87 34.80 9.66
N ALA A 926 -28.73 35.45 9.40
CA ALA A 926 -27.74 35.79 10.43
C ALA A 926 -28.12 37.06 11.22
N SER A 927 -28.86 37.99 10.63
CA SER A 927 -29.39 39.16 11.34
C SER A 927 -30.55 38.83 12.29
N ASP A 928 -31.36 37.80 12.00
CA ASP A 928 -32.46 37.36 12.89
C ASP A 928 -31.98 36.63 14.17
N THR A 929 -30.69 36.28 14.25
CA THR A 929 -30.08 35.57 15.40
C THR A 929 -29.14 36.44 16.23
N ARG A 930 -29.04 37.74 15.92
CA ARG A 930 -28.24 38.72 16.69
C ARG A 930 -29.07 39.58 17.62
#